data_AF-A0A1V2AZ95-F1
#
_entry.id   AF-A0A1V2AZ95-F1
#
_cell.length_a   1.000
_cell.length_b   1.000
_cell.length_c   1.000
_cell.angle_alpha   90.00
_cell.angle_beta   90.00
_cell.angle_gamma   90.00
#
_symmetry.space_group_name_H-M   'P 1'
#
loop_
_entity.id
_entity.type
_entity.pdbx_description
1 polymer ?
#
loop_
_entity_poly.entity_id
_entity_poly.type
_entity_poly.pdbx_seq_one_letter_code
_entity_poly.pdbx_strand_id
1 'polypeptide(L)'
;MKTLLLALLCLAGANLSYAQTLYVSPSGSASNTGTSISAPTTLANALATVTAGNTIYLRGGTYSLSASVIITASNNGTSSAYKSVVAYTGETPVLDFSSMAIADANRGVILDGDYWHWTGITIQGAGDNGMLLAGNSNIIEKCIFKGNHDSGLQLSRYVTSNTTLASWPTNNTILNCEAYDNQDPDNEDADGFAAKLTCGTGNVFNGCISHNNIDDGYDLYAKDDTGPIGPVTLINCLAYGNGTLSSGGTSGDGDKNGFKLGGSGIAVAHIVRRCVSFNNGHHGFTDNNNPGAIEVTNNTSYNNAESNFNFRTGSTATFKNNLSYNAGSSDATNGTDVTPTNVWWKSGASSNTGGLVVSSADFQSLSPAVTKNSDGSPNLGTFLALASGSDMIDKGVTTTGITYSGSAPDIGARESGGSTNPSTYTVSVTVSPSAGGTVTLSPSGGSYTSGTVVTLTATPASGYTFSSWGGSASGTSTTTTVTVTSNLSVTASFTSTSTGGGSTLHIDDAATSTGGYCSADGSRQNTYSGADGGYYINLSNASGKGVNYSVSVPAAGTYSFVFRYSNGGATVSTTARLLVNGSTAVSSVSFPKTTSWTAWTTTAAVTATLAAGVNTIRIETLSSTEFALIDWLEVTGTTPTAGACSSSARAVAAVKPELTDTKVYPNPASNTAAISFYNEKTDRVQIRMYSSNGQLLKTVVDKEFPAGNNQLTMDVSSLPQSLYLIKVENSAGSNTLKLVKQ
;
A
#
# COMPACT_ATOMS: atom_id res chain seq x y z
N MET A 1 15.86 63.38 23.86
CA MET A 1 14.62 62.76 24.36
C MET A 1 14.01 62.02 23.18
N LYS A 2 14.28 60.72 23.05
CA LYS A 2 13.47 59.61 23.57
C LYS A 2 12.19 59.41 22.74
N THR A 3 12.13 58.24 22.07
CA THR A 3 10.96 57.39 21.76
C THR A 3 9.89 57.97 20.80
N LEU A 4 9.50 57.33 19.70
CA LEU A 4 9.11 55.91 19.60
C LEU A 4 9.44 55.25 18.24
N LEU A 5 9.68 53.94 18.31
CA LEU A 5 10.27 53.01 17.35
C LEU A 5 9.20 52.18 16.61
N LEU A 6 9.52 51.75 15.38
CA LEU A 6 9.23 50.44 14.75
C LEU A 6 7.86 49.75 14.97
N ALA A 7 7.08 49.65 13.88
CA ALA A 7 6.25 48.48 13.59
C ALA A 7 6.02 48.35 12.06
N LEU A 8 7.13 48.20 11.32
CA LEU A 8 7.13 47.60 9.98
C LEU A 8 8.01 46.35 10.10
N LEU A 9 7.54 45.21 9.58
CA LEU A 9 8.02 43.82 9.76
C LEU A 9 7.42 43.08 10.98
N CYS A 10 6.27 42.44 10.73
CA CYS A 10 5.92 41.12 11.28
C CYS A 10 4.84 40.50 10.37
N LEU A 11 5.13 40.32 9.08
CA LEU A 11 4.54 39.18 8.36
C LEU A 11 5.41 37.97 8.72
N ALA A 12 4.93 37.20 9.69
CA ALA A 12 5.53 35.93 10.07
C ALA A 12 5.66 35.05 8.81
N GLY A 13 6.89 34.66 8.52
CA GLY A 13 7.27 33.91 7.34
C GLY A 13 6.54 32.58 7.29
N ALA A 14 5.64 32.44 6.32
CA ALA A 14 5.50 31.16 5.67
C ALA A 14 6.84 30.87 5.00
N ASN A 15 7.65 30.02 5.62
CA ASN A 15 8.82 29.44 4.96
C ASN A 15 8.29 28.71 3.72
N LEU A 16 8.39 29.35 2.56
CA LEU A 16 8.44 28.63 1.30
C LEU A 16 9.68 27.73 1.42
N SER A 17 9.47 26.49 1.87
CA SER A 17 10.49 25.46 1.81
C SER A 17 10.70 25.14 0.33
N TYR A 18 11.65 25.83 -0.29
CA TYR A 18 12.16 25.42 -1.60
C TYR A 18 12.71 23.99 -1.44
N ALA A 19 12.44 23.12 -2.42
CA ALA A 19 13.00 21.76 -2.41
C ALA A 19 14.54 21.86 -2.26
N GLN A 20 15.06 21.35 -1.15
CA GLN A 20 16.48 21.31 -0.87
C GLN A 20 17.10 20.25 -1.78
N THR A 21 17.88 20.70 -2.77
CA THR A 21 18.70 19.81 -3.58
C THR A 21 20.14 19.91 -3.09
N LEU A 22 20.71 18.79 -2.65
CA LEU A 22 22.09 18.71 -2.18
C LEU A 22 22.94 17.93 -3.17
N TYR A 23 24.05 18.50 -3.61
CA TYR A 23 25.04 17.85 -4.47
C TYR A 23 26.24 17.42 -3.63
N VAL A 24 26.59 16.16 -3.75
CA VAL A 24 27.70 15.52 -3.05
C VAL A 24 28.68 14.98 -4.08
N SER A 25 29.99 15.12 -3.85
CA SER A 25 31.02 14.59 -4.76
C SER A 25 32.21 14.02 -3.97
N PRO A 26 33.04 13.14 -4.54
CA PRO A 26 34.24 12.64 -3.87
C PRO A 26 35.18 13.74 -3.38
N SER A 27 35.31 14.83 -4.14
CA SER A 27 36.11 16.01 -3.79
C SER A 27 35.31 17.12 -3.12
N GLY A 28 34.12 16.82 -2.61
CA GLY A 28 33.24 17.79 -1.96
C GLY A 28 33.81 18.31 -0.65
N SER A 29 33.46 19.53 -0.26
CA SER A 29 33.91 20.15 1.00
C SER A 29 32.76 20.34 1.97
N ALA A 30 32.95 19.98 3.24
CA ALA A 30 31.95 20.22 4.28
C ALA A 30 31.67 21.71 4.51
N SER A 31 32.57 22.61 4.07
CA SER A 31 32.35 24.05 4.09
C SER A 31 31.34 24.53 3.04
N ASN A 32 31.09 23.73 2.00
CA ASN A 32 30.06 24.02 1.00
C ASN A 32 28.69 23.57 1.52
N THR A 33 27.66 24.38 1.28
CA THR A 33 26.27 24.04 1.61
C THR A 33 25.70 22.92 0.74
N GLY A 34 26.36 22.57 -0.36
CA GLY A 34 25.92 21.53 -1.29
C GLY A 34 24.74 21.95 -2.17
N THR A 35 24.25 23.19 -2.09
CA THR A 35 23.09 23.67 -2.86
C THR A 35 23.38 23.96 -4.34
N SER A 36 24.64 23.87 -4.77
CA SER A 36 25.07 24.03 -6.16
C SER A 36 25.97 22.88 -6.59
N ILE A 37 25.78 22.39 -7.81
CA ILE A 37 26.63 21.35 -8.40
C ILE A 37 28.09 21.80 -8.58
N SER A 38 28.34 23.12 -8.66
CA SER A 38 29.69 23.69 -8.75
C SER A 38 30.40 23.81 -7.40
N ALA A 39 29.69 23.62 -6.30
CA ALA A 39 30.20 23.66 -4.94
C ALA A 39 29.61 22.50 -4.13
N PRO A 40 29.91 21.23 -4.51
CA PRO A 40 29.36 20.07 -3.85
C PRO A 40 29.89 19.95 -2.42
N THR A 41 29.07 19.36 -1.54
CA THR A 41 29.43 19.07 -0.14
C THR A 41 29.86 17.61 0.04
N THR A 42 30.21 17.22 1.27
CA THR A 42 30.51 15.82 1.62
C THR A 42 29.23 15.03 1.91
N LEU A 43 29.28 13.70 1.76
CA LEU A 43 28.15 12.84 2.09
C LEU A 43 27.70 13.01 3.55
N ALA A 44 28.65 13.05 4.48
CA ALA A 44 28.37 13.25 5.91
C ALA A 44 27.63 14.56 6.18
N ASN A 45 28.06 15.67 5.55
CA ASN A 45 27.39 16.96 5.73
C ASN A 45 25.99 16.98 5.11
N ALA A 46 25.82 16.35 3.94
CA ALA A 46 24.50 16.25 3.30
C ALA A 46 23.51 15.42 4.14
N LEU A 47 23.93 14.26 4.66
CA LEU A 47 23.09 13.43 5.53
C LEU A 47 22.68 14.13 6.83
N ALA A 48 23.57 14.98 7.37
CA ALA A 48 23.29 15.76 8.58
C ALA A 48 22.32 16.94 8.35
N THR A 49 22.19 17.42 7.11
CA THR A 49 21.46 18.66 6.79
C THR A 49 20.23 18.44 5.91
N VAL A 50 20.07 17.27 5.29
CA VAL A 50 18.91 16.95 4.47
C VAL A 50 17.64 16.88 5.31
N THR A 51 16.58 17.53 4.83
CA THR A 51 15.24 17.52 5.44
C THR A 51 14.30 16.57 4.70
N ALA A 52 13.19 16.17 5.31
CA ALA A 52 12.25 15.23 4.68
C ALA A 52 11.70 15.78 3.34
N GLY A 53 11.55 14.90 2.34
CA GLY A 53 11.07 15.27 1.00
C GLY A 53 12.15 15.76 0.04
N ASN A 54 13.42 15.69 0.43
CA ASN A 54 14.53 16.28 -0.30
C ASN A 54 15.58 15.26 -0.72
N THR A 55 16.40 15.64 -1.72
CA THR A 55 17.30 14.73 -2.42
C THR A 55 18.76 15.14 -2.28
N ILE A 56 19.58 14.15 -1.95
CA ILE A 56 21.03 14.18 -2.06
C ILE A 56 21.41 13.50 -3.37
N TYR A 57 21.97 14.25 -4.31
CA TYR A 57 22.57 13.75 -5.54
C TYR A 57 24.05 13.44 -5.33
N LEU A 58 24.41 12.16 -5.43
CA LEU A 58 25.81 11.71 -5.43
C LEU A 58 26.35 11.79 -6.86
N ARG A 59 27.34 12.65 -7.04
CA ARG A 59 28.14 12.70 -8.26
C ARG A 59 28.98 11.42 -8.38
N GLY A 60 29.27 11.02 -9.61
CA GLY A 60 30.07 9.86 -9.95
C GLY A 60 31.50 9.93 -9.42
N GLY A 61 32.10 8.75 -9.30
CA GLY A 61 33.43 8.56 -8.75
C GLY A 61 33.41 7.84 -7.40
N THR A 62 34.61 7.60 -6.90
CA THR A 62 34.84 6.79 -5.70
C THR A 62 34.92 7.65 -4.44
N TYR A 63 34.05 7.38 -3.48
CA TYR A 63 34.07 7.95 -2.15
C TYR A 63 34.80 6.98 -1.22
N SER A 64 36.08 7.27 -0.95
CA SER A 64 36.88 6.45 -0.04
C SER A 64 36.46 6.68 1.41
N LEU A 65 35.93 5.65 2.05
CA LEU A 65 35.38 5.68 3.40
C LEU A 65 36.10 4.65 4.27
N SER A 66 36.45 5.04 5.50
CA SER A 66 37.12 4.17 6.48
C SER A 66 36.25 3.88 7.70
N ALA A 67 35.00 4.35 7.70
CA ALA A 67 34.05 4.25 8.81
C ALA A 67 32.62 4.18 8.25
N SER A 68 31.70 3.60 9.03
CA SER A 68 30.32 3.40 8.63
C SER A 68 29.61 4.72 8.32
N VAL A 69 28.78 4.71 7.29
CA VAL A 69 27.79 5.77 7.03
C VAL A 69 26.54 5.43 7.82
N ILE A 70 26.24 6.19 8.87
CA ILE A 70 25.13 5.90 9.79
C ILE A 70 24.01 6.91 9.58
N ILE A 71 22.82 6.41 9.25
CA ILE A 71 21.55 7.14 9.31
C ILE A 71 20.78 6.60 10.50
N THR A 72 20.70 7.39 11.57
CA THR A 72 20.08 7.00 12.84
C THR A 72 18.56 6.94 12.77
N ALA A 73 17.90 6.20 13.67
CA ALA A 73 16.44 6.17 13.82
C ALA A 73 15.76 7.53 14.09
N SER A 74 16.53 8.58 14.41
CA SER A 74 16.03 9.96 14.54
C SER A 74 16.04 10.75 13.23
N ASN A 75 16.69 10.23 12.19
CA ASN A 75 16.88 10.92 10.92
C ASN A 75 15.94 10.34 9.86
N ASN A 76 14.65 10.68 9.94
CA ASN A 76 13.60 10.05 9.13
C ASN A 76 13.08 10.97 8.03
N GLY A 77 12.62 10.38 6.94
CA GLY A 77 11.63 10.98 6.06
C GLY A 77 10.20 10.83 6.62
N THR A 78 9.21 10.92 5.75
CA THR A 78 7.82 10.53 6.06
C THR A 78 7.23 9.77 4.88
N SER A 79 6.11 9.09 5.09
CA SER A 79 5.37 8.38 4.03
C SER A 79 5.00 9.25 2.82
N SER A 80 4.92 10.57 3.00
CA SER A 80 4.64 11.55 1.94
C SER A 80 5.88 12.30 1.43
N ALA A 81 7.02 12.16 2.11
CA ALA A 81 8.21 12.98 1.90
C ALA A 81 9.47 12.17 2.27
N TYR A 82 9.88 11.27 1.38
CA TYR A 82 11.10 10.49 1.56
C TYR A 82 12.34 11.39 1.55
N LYS A 83 13.36 10.99 2.29
CA LYS A 83 14.72 11.51 2.08
C LYS A 83 15.40 10.63 1.05
N SER A 84 16.02 11.23 0.04
CA SER A 84 16.57 10.45 -1.07
C SER A 84 18.08 10.60 -1.20
N VAL A 85 18.78 9.50 -1.47
CA VAL A 85 20.20 9.44 -1.86
C VAL A 85 20.25 8.83 -3.26
N VAL A 86 20.54 9.64 -4.27
CA VAL A 86 20.32 9.28 -5.67
C VAL A 86 21.62 9.50 -6.46
N ALA A 87 22.01 8.52 -7.27
CA ALA A 87 23.07 8.71 -8.25
C ALA A 87 22.69 9.85 -9.21
N TYR A 88 23.59 10.80 -9.39
CA TYR A 88 23.37 11.88 -10.35
C TYR A 88 23.21 11.30 -11.75
N THR A 89 22.30 11.88 -12.56
CA THR A 89 21.88 11.30 -13.83
C THR A 89 23.07 10.99 -14.76
N GLY A 90 23.18 9.73 -15.17
CA GLY A 90 24.25 9.26 -16.05
C GLY A 90 25.60 9.03 -15.38
N GLU A 91 25.69 9.20 -14.06
CA GLU A 91 26.92 9.02 -13.29
C GLU A 91 26.83 7.79 -12.38
N THR A 92 27.99 7.20 -12.04
CA THR A 92 28.09 6.00 -11.19
C THR A 92 28.88 6.34 -9.93
N PRO A 93 28.21 6.65 -8.81
CA PRO A 93 28.87 6.83 -7.52
C PRO A 93 29.18 5.49 -6.85
N VAL A 94 30.38 5.39 -6.28
CA VAL A 94 30.85 4.20 -5.54
C VAL A 94 31.22 4.62 -4.12
N LEU A 95 30.50 4.11 -3.12
CA LEU A 95 30.91 4.17 -1.73
C LEU A 95 31.86 3.00 -1.48
N ASP A 96 33.15 3.34 -1.35
CA ASP A 96 34.23 2.36 -1.28
C ASP A 96 34.81 2.32 0.12
N PHE A 97 34.52 1.23 0.82
CA PHE A 97 34.90 1.01 2.19
C PHE A 97 36.19 0.18 2.33
N SER A 98 36.92 -0.13 1.25
CA SER A 98 38.12 -0.99 1.31
C SER A 98 39.24 -0.51 2.25
N SER A 99 39.16 0.70 2.81
CA SER A 99 40.07 1.19 3.86
C SER A 99 39.59 0.91 5.30
N MET A 100 38.38 0.39 5.45
CA MET A 100 37.76 -0.04 6.70
C MET A 100 38.32 -1.41 7.11
N ALA A 101 38.64 -1.57 8.40
CA ALA A 101 39.10 -2.86 8.91
C ALA A 101 37.96 -3.90 8.91
N ILE A 102 38.29 -5.18 8.73
CA ILE A 102 37.32 -6.28 8.84
C ILE A 102 36.97 -6.51 10.33
N ALA A 103 35.69 -6.38 10.68
CA ALA A 103 35.14 -6.65 12.02
C ALA A 103 33.61 -6.55 12.02
N ASP A 104 32.91 -7.31 12.87
CA ASP A 104 31.43 -7.41 12.96
C ASP A 104 30.67 -6.10 13.21
N ALA A 105 31.37 -5.01 13.56
CA ALA A 105 30.77 -3.68 13.74
C ALA A 105 30.95 -2.76 12.52
N ASN A 106 31.82 -3.14 11.59
CA ASN A 106 32.32 -2.31 10.50
C ASN A 106 31.49 -2.49 9.23
N ARG A 107 30.19 -2.23 9.37
CA ARG A 107 29.23 -2.24 8.24
C ARG A 107 29.42 -1.01 7.38
N GLY A 108 29.22 -1.12 6.08
CA GLY A 108 29.37 0.01 5.15
C GLY A 108 28.34 1.11 5.43
N VAL A 109 27.08 0.84 5.14
CA VAL A 109 25.95 1.74 5.42
C VAL A 109 25.04 1.12 6.48
N ILE A 110 24.74 1.86 7.55
CA ILE A 110 23.73 1.49 8.54
C ILE A 110 22.55 2.44 8.35
N LEU A 111 21.44 1.92 7.84
CA LEU A 111 20.19 2.65 7.65
C LEU A 111 19.17 2.23 8.71
N ASP A 112 19.21 2.92 9.86
CA ASP A 112 18.30 2.74 11.00
C ASP A 112 17.12 3.74 10.94
N GLY A 113 17.23 4.79 10.13
CA GLY A 113 16.15 5.73 9.85
C GLY A 113 15.05 5.18 8.93
N ASP A 114 13.87 5.78 9.00
CA ASP A 114 12.68 5.42 8.24
C ASP A 114 12.46 6.33 7.01
N TYR A 115 11.76 5.83 6.00
CA TYR A 115 11.34 6.58 4.80
C TYR A 115 12.51 7.20 4.01
N TRP A 116 13.54 6.41 3.78
CA TRP A 116 14.65 6.72 2.88
C TRP A 116 14.52 6.03 1.55
N HIS A 117 14.97 6.70 0.48
CA HIS A 117 15.05 6.14 -0.87
C HIS A 117 16.49 6.23 -1.38
N TRP A 118 17.15 5.09 -1.52
CA TRP A 118 18.48 5.00 -2.09
C TRP A 118 18.39 4.49 -3.53
N THR A 119 19.04 5.17 -4.47
CA THR A 119 18.96 4.79 -5.89
C THR A 119 20.30 4.83 -6.61
N GLY A 120 20.69 3.71 -7.23
CA GLY A 120 21.80 3.66 -8.19
C GLY A 120 23.20 3.79 -7.57
N ILE A 121 23.36 3.45 -6.29
CA ILE A 121 24.63 3.57 -5.57
C ILE A 121 25.33 2.21 -5.52
N THR A 122 26.64 2.18 -5.84
CA THR A 122 27.47 0.99 -5.57
C THR A 122 28.07 1.11 -4.17
N ILE A 123 27.96 0.05 -3.37
CA ILE A 123 28.53 -0.07 -2.03
C ILE A 123 29.45 -1.29 -2.04
N GLN A 124 30.72 -1.08 -1.70
CA GLN A 124 31.73 -2.13 -1.79
C GLN A 124 32.78 -2.08 -0.69
N GLY A 125 33.44 -3.21 -0.45
CA GLY A 125 34.63 -3.28 0.39
C GLY A 125 34.38 -3.02 1.87
N ALA A 126 33.13 -3.10 2.36
CA ALA A 126 32.86 -2.94 3.78
C ALA A 126 33.53 -4.04 4.59
N GLY A 127 33.94 -3.72 5.83
CA GLY A 127 34.60 -4.68 6.74
C GLY A 127 33.67 -5.72 7.36
N ASP A 128 32.39 -5.66 7.01
CA ASP A 128 31.27 -6.53 7.39
C ASP A 128 30.22 -6.33 6.25
N ASN A 129 28.92 -6.37 6.54
CA ASN A 129 27.89 -6.19 5.52
C ASN A 129 28.04 -4.87 4.76
N GLY A 130 27.75 -4.89 3.45
CA GLY A 130 27.73 -3.67 2.64
C GLY A 130 26.69 -2.66 3.16
N MET A 131 25.47 -3.14 3.41
CA MET A 131 24.42 -2.37 4.08
C MET A 131 23.72 -3.19 5.15
N LEU A 132 23.55 -2.61 6.34
CA LEU A 132 22.57 -3.04 7.33
C LEU A 132 21.33 -2.15 7.25
N LEU A 133 20.24 -2.71 6.74
CA LEU A 133 18.93 -2.07 6.66
C LEU A 133 18.10 -2.41 7.90
N ALA A 134 18.00 -1.45 8.81
CA ALA A 134 17.41 -1.60 10.14
C ALA A 134 16.15 -0.76 10.39
N GLY A 135 15.93 0.28 9.59
CA GLY A 135 14.73 1.11 9.64
C GLY A 135 13.54 0.52 8.88
N ASN A 136 12.46 1.30 8.82
CA ASN A 136 11.17 0.91 8.27
C ASN A 136 10.81 1.72 7.02
N SER A 137 10.00 1.12 6.15
CA SER A 137 9.43 1.80 4.99
C SER A 137 10.47 2.48 4.10
N ASN A 138 11.65 1.88 3.96
CA ASN A 138 12.70 2.36 3.08
C ASN A 138 12.61 1.69 1.70
N ILE A 139 13.16 2.37 0.69
CA ILE A 139 13.28 1.88 -0.69
C ILE A 139 14.76 1.86 -1.05
N ILE A 140 15.28 0.69 -1.40
CA ILE A 140 16.63 0.51 -1.92
C ILE A 140 16.47 0.06 -3.37
N GLU A 141 16.86 0.90 -4.32
CA GLU A 141 16.57 0.71 -5.74
C GLU A 141 17.84 0.74 -6.59
N LYS A 142 18.05 -0.24 -7.48
CA LYS A 142 19.19 -0.23 -8.44
C LYS A 142 20.56 -0.10 -7.77
N CYS A 143 20.68 -0.41 -6.48
CA CYS A 143 21.95 -0.39 -5.77
C CYS A 143 22.73 -1.68 -6.05
N ILE A 144 24.05 -1.59 -5.97
CA ILE A 144 24.96 -2.72 -6.16
C ILE A 144 25.74 -2.92 -4.86
N PHE A 145 25.76 -4.14 -4.34
CA PHE A 145 26.50 -4.54 -3.13
C PHE A 145 27.55 -5.58 -3.50
N LYS A 146 28.83 -5.21 -3.52
CA LYS A 146 29.87 -6.10 -4.04
C LYS A 146 31.14 -6.13 -3.23
N GLY A 147 31.79 -7.30 -3.15
CA GLY A 147 33.11 -7.40 -2.52
C GLY A 147 33.15 -6.92 -1.08
N ASN A 148 32.04 -7.06 -0.34
CA ASN A 148 32.00 -6.76 1.09
C ASN A 148 32.46 -7.99 1.88
N HIS A 149 32.94 -7.75 3.10
CA HIS A 149 33.50 -8.80 3.98
C HIS A 149 32.46 -9.51 4.87
N ASP A 150 31.20 -9.40 4.48
CA ASP A 150 30.03 -10.18 4.90
C ASP A 150 28.95 -9.90 3.81
N SER A 151 27.70 -10.27 4.06
CA SER A 151 26.57 -10.17 3.16
C SER A 151 26.43 -8.80 2.50
N GLY A 152 26.08 -8.77 1.21
CA GLY A 152 25.93 -7.53 0.45
C GLY A 152 24.96 -6.53 1.11
N LEU A 153 23.72 -6.97 1.35
CA LEU A 153 22.74 -6.25 2.16
C LEU A 153 22.11 -7.21 3.17
N GLN A 154 22.22 -6.86 4.45
CA GLN A 154 21.54 -7.52 5.55
C GLN A 154 20.36 -6.66 6.03
N LEU A 155 19.17 -7.25 6.14
CA LEU A 155 17.98 -6.64 6.71
C LEU A 155 17.72 -7.24 8.10
N SER A 156 18.05 -6.46 9.12
CA SER A 156 18.01 -6.86 10.52
C SER A 156 18.02 -5.64 11.43
N ARG A 157 17.60 -5.80 12.68
CA ARG A 157 17.70 -4.71 13.67
C ARG A 157 19.16 -4.26 13.84
N TYR A 158 19.36 -2.96 13.99
CA TYR A 158 20.64 -2.40 14.44
C TYR A 158 20.67 -2.28 15.97
N VAL A 159 19.58 -1.77 16.55
CA VAL A 159 19.46 -1.55 17.99
C VAL A 159 19.17 -2.89 18.71
N THR A 160 20.14 -3.41 19.44
CA THR A 160 20.07 -4.74 20.08
C THR A 160 19.05 -4.83 21.23
N SER A 161 18.57 -3.71 21.76
CA SER A 161 17.45 -3.69 22.72
C SER A 161 16.08 -3.90 22.08
N ASN A 162 15.97 -3.85 20.74
CA ASN A 162 14.73 -4.12 20.02
C ASN A 162 14.51 -5.63 19.90
N THR A 163 13.94 -6.26 20.91
CA THR A 163 13.87 -7.74 21.02
C THR A 163 12.57 -8.35 20.49
N THR A 164 11.65 -7.55 19.96
CA THR A 164 10.34 -8.04 19.51
C THR A 164 10.16 -7.86 18.01
N LEU A 165 9.40 -8.75 17.37
CA LEU A 165 9.08 -8.69 15.94
C LEU A 165 8.52 -7.32 15.49
N ALA A 166 7.73 -6.66 16.33
CA ALA A 166 7.16 -5.34 16.05
C ALA A 166 8.19 -4.19 16.08
N SER A 167 9.37 -4.43 16.65
CA SER A 167 10.48 -3.46 16.76
C SER A 167 11.60 -3.69 15.74
N TRP A 168 11.41 -4.66 14.84
CA TRP A 168 12.36 -5.00 13.78
C TRP A 168 12.00 -4.28 12.47
N PRO A 169 12.95 -4.10 11.54
CA PRO A 169 12.73 -3.44 10.25
C PRO A 169 11.55 -4.03 9.47
N THR A 170 10.57 -3.19 9.11
CA THR A 170 9.34 -3.57 8.40
C THR A 170 9.12 -2.76 7.13
N ASN A 171 8.33 -3.32 6.21
CA ASN A 171 7.81 -2.64 5.02
C ASN A 171 8.88 -2.04 4.09
N ASN A 172 10.09 -2.59 4.08
CA ASN A 172 11.14 -2.15 3.17
C ASN A 172 10.98 -2.78 1.79
N THR A 173 11.32 -2.02 0.74
CA THR A 173 11.34 -2.49 -0.65
C THR A 173 12.77 -2.47 -1.17
N ILE A 174 13.29 -3.63 -1.56
CA ILE A 174 14.56 -3.77 -2.26
C ILE A 174 14.22 -4.11 -3.71
N LEU A 175 14.54 -3.19 -4.63
CA LEU A 175 14.06 -3.20 -6.00
C LEU A 175 15.21 -3.16 -6.99
N ASN A 176 15.30 -4.15 -7.87
CA ASN A 176 16.27 -4.15 -8.97
C ASN A 176 17.73 -3.97 -8.51
N CYS A 177 18.04 -4.39 -7.28
CA CYS A 177 19.38 -4.37 -6.72
C CYS A 177 20.19 -5.59 -7.16
N GLU A 178 21.51 -5.48 -7.11
CA GLU A 178 22.43 -6.57 -7.39
C GLU A 178 23.40 -6.78 -6.23
N ALA A 179 23.68 -8.03 -5.88
CA ALA A 179 24.67 -8.37 -4.86
C ALA A 179 25.56 -9.52 -5.32
N TYR A 180 26.87 -9.31 -5.31
CA TYR A 180 27.82 -10.30 -5.82
C TYR A 180 29.23 -10.19 -5.27
N ASP A 181 29.98 -11.30 -5.34
CA ASP A 181 31.37 -11.40 -4.84
C ASP A 181 31.53 -10.97 -3.38
N ASN A 182 30.48 -11.06 -2.56
CA ASN A 182 30.60 -10.82 -1.11
C ASN A 182 31.22 -12.07 -0.46
N GLN A 183 32.16 -11.85 0.47
CA GLN A 183 32.99 -12.89 1.07
C GLN A 183 33.50 -12.49 2.46
N ASP A 184 33.00 -13.17 3.48
CA ASP A 184 33.49 -13.17 4.85
C ASP A 184 34.81 -13.96 4.99
N PRO A 185 35.64 -13.67 6.02
CA PRO A 185 36.93 -14.33 6.21
C PRO A 185 36.90 -15.86 6.34
N ASP A 186 35.81 -16.40 6.89
CA ASP A 186 35.56 -17.83 7.10
C ASP A 186 34.93 -18.54 5.90
N ASN A 187 34.33 -17.78 4.98
CA ASN A 187 33.70 -18.25 3.74
C ASN A 187 32.43 -19.08 3.98
N GLU A 188 31.63 -18.66 4.94
CA GLU A 188 30.44 -19.37 5.38
C GLU A 188 29.21 -18.47 5.50
N ASP A 189 29.38 -17.16 5.75
CA ASP A 189 28.27 -16.29 6.16
C ASP A 189 27.85 -15.20 5.15
N ALA A 190 28.69 -14.90 4.15
CA ALA A 190 28.47 -13.77 3.25
C ALA A 190 27.54 -14.11 2.09
N ASP A 191 26.29 -13.72 2.28
CA ASP A 191 25.23 -13.82 1.28
C ASP A 191 25.25 -12.66 0.27
N GLY A 192 24.47 -12.78 -0.80
CA GLY A 192 24.08 -11.60 -1.56
C GLY A 192 23.10 -10.73 -0.76
N PHE A 193 21.96 -11.31 -0.39
CA PHE A 193 20.89 -10.64 0.36
C PHE A 193 20.46 -11.46 1.57
N ALA A 194 20.57 -10.88 2.76
CA ALA A 194 20.34 -11.55 4.03
C ALA A 194 19.18 -10.88 4.79
N ALA A 195 17.93 -11.31 4.57
CA ALA A 195 16.77 -10.85 5.35
C ALA A 195 16.47 -11.82 6.49
N LYS A 196 17.43 -11.90 7.42
CA LYS A 196 17.55 -12.94 8.44
C LYS A 196 17.48 -12.40 9.88
N LEU A 197 17.53 -13.28 10.87
CA LEU A 197 17.65 -13.05 12.31
C LEU A 197 16.53 -12.22 12.96
N THR A 198 16.52 -10.91 12.70
CA THR A 198 15.68 -9.91 13.37
C THR A 198 15.02 -9.01 12.34
N CYS A 199 14.36 -9.66 11.39
CA CYS A 199 13.66 -9.06 10.27
C CYS A 199 12.14 -8.99 10.57
N GLY A 200 11.54 -7.82 10.41
CA GLY A 200 10.11 -7.60 10.59
C GLY A 200 9.28 -8.04 9.39
N THR A 201 7.98 -7.74 9.39
CA THR A 201 7.04 -8.12 8.33
C THR A 201 7.02 -7.10 7.16
N GLY A 202 6.48 -7.52 6.02
CA GLY A 202 6.19 -6.65 4.89
C GLY A 202 7.39 -6.29 4.02
N ASN A 203 8.55 -6.90 4.26
CA ASN A 203 9.75 -6.67 3.47
C ASN A 203 9.67 -7.42 2.13
N VAL A 204 10.03 -6.73 1.05
CA VAL A 204 9.90 -7.24 -0.33
C VAL A 204 11.21 -7.07 -1.08
N PHE A 205 11.68 -8.14 -1.72
CA PHE A 205 12.68 -8.09 -2.77
C PHE A 205 11.98 -8.31 -4.12
N ASN A 206 12.18 -7.40 -5.06
CA ASN A 206 11.60 -7.50 -6.41
C ASN A 206 12.65 -7.23 -7.47
N GLY A 207 12.82 -8.15 -8.42
CA GLY A 207 13.76 -7.97 -9.53
C GLY A 207 15.22 -7.93 -9.09
N CYS A 208 15.56 -8.42 -7.90
CA CYS A 208 16.94 -8.39 -7.42
C CYS A 208 17.76 -9.53 -8.03
N ILE A 209 19.07 -9.31 -8.15
CA ILE A 209 20.01 -10.28 -8.71
C ILE A 209 21.06 -10.58 -7.66
N SER A 210 21.18 -11.84 -7.26
CA SER A 210 22.24 -12.30 -6.39
C SER A 210 23.09 -13.32 -7.11
N HIS A 211 24.40 -13.11 -7.18
CA HIS A 211 25.27 -14.08 -7.82
C HIS A 211 26.69 -14.10 -7.30
N ASN A 212 27.34 -15.26 -7.40
CA ASN A 212 28.75 -15.40 -7.05
C ASN A 212 29.12 -14.89 -5.65
N ASN A 213 28.20 -14.95 -4.69
CA ASN A 213 28.53 -14.73 -3.28
C ASN A 213 29.12 -16.03 -2.71
N ILE A 214 29.92 -15.94 -1.64
CA ILE A 214 30.63 -17.12 -1.13
C ILE A 214 29.70 -18.13 -0.47
N ASP A 215 28.63 -17.67 0.19
CA ASP A 215 27.58 -18.53 0.74
C ASP A 215 26.32 -18.50 -0.15
N ASP A 216 25.19 -17.96 0.30
CA ASP A 216 23.94 -18.03 -0.46
C ASP A 216 23.68 -16.80 -1.34
N GLY A 217 22.78 -17.00 -2.31
CA GLY A 217 22.17 -15.89 -3.02
C GLY A 217 21.26 -15.06 -2.11
N TYR A 218 20.32 -15.73 -1.46
CA TYR A 218 19.37 -15.17 -0.50
C TYR A 218 19.32 -16.03 0.75
N ASP A 219 19.47 -15.41 1.92
CA ASP A 219 19.31 -16.07 3.21
C ASP A 219 18.21 -15.41 4.06
N LEU A 220 17.21 -16.22 4.43
CA LEU A 220 16.09 -15.86 5.29
C LEU A 220 16.16 -16.53 6.67
N TYR A 221 17.36 -16.93 7.12
CA TYR A 221 17.59 -17.66 8.36
C TYR A 221 16.88 -17.03 9.57
N ALA A 222 16.16 -17.86 10.31
CA ALA A 222 15.65 -17.54 11.63
C ALA A 222 16.48 -18.34 12.64
N LYS A 223 16.75 -17.77 13.82
CA LYS A 223 17.54 -18.44 14.85
C LYS A 223 16.76 -18.64 16.13
N ASP A 224 17.07 -19.70 16.86
CA ASP A 224 16.38 -20.07 18.11
C ASP A 224 16.35 -18.93 19.14
N ASP A 225 17.44 -18.18 19.26
CA ASP A 225 17.55 -17.07 20.23
C ASP A 225 16.49 -15.98 20.03
N THR A 226 16.12 -15.69 18.79
CA THR A 226 15.22 -14.59 18.44
C THR A 226 13.85 -15.07 17.98
N GLY A 227 13.73 -16.34 17.60
CA GLY A 227 12.48 -16.93 17.14
C GLY A 227 12.12 -16.55 15.70
N PRO A 228 10.83 -16.61 15.33
CA PRO A 228 10.39 -16.37 13.96
C PRO A 228 10.59 -14.91 13.52
N ILE A 229 11.14 -14.75 12.32
CA ILE A 229 11.16 -13.46 11.61
C ILE A 229 9.83 -13.22 10.90
N GLY A 230 9.62 -11.99 10.43
CA GLY A 230 8.49 -11.67 9.58
C GLY A 230 8.59 -12.36 8.22
N PRO A 231 7.47 -12.79 7.61
CA PRO A 231 7.47 -13.27 6.25
C PRO A 231 8.05 -12.25 5.27
N VAL A 232 9.02 -12.73 4.47
CA VAL A 232 9.67 -12.00 3.38
C VAL A 232 9.07 -12.44 2.05
N THR A 233 8.85 -11.48 1.15
CA THR A 233 8.34 -11.73 -0.20
C THR A 233 9.44 -11.53 -1.24
N LEU A 234 9.72 -12.56 -2.03
CA LEU A 234 10.69 -12.55 -3.14
C LEU A 234 9.92 -12.67 -4.46
N ILE A 235 10.10 -11.71 -5.35
CA ILE A 235 9.39 -11.64 -6.63
C ILE A 235 10.38 -11.35 -7.77
N ASN A 236 10.33 -12.11 -8.86
CA ASN A 236 11.17 -11.89 -10.04
C ASN A 236 12.69 -11.83 -9.73
N CYS A 237 13.14 -12.47 -8.65
CA CYS A 237 14.53 -12.44 -8.24
C CYS A 237 15.36 -13.52 -8.95
N LEU A 238 16.66 -13.26 -9.12
CA LEU A 238 17.64 -14.19 -9.64
C LEU A 238 18.64 -14.59 -8.55
N ALA A 239 18.95 -15.88 -8.46
CA ALA A 239 20.07 -16.38 -7.67
C ALA A 239 20.93 -17.35 -8.49
N TYR A 240 22.19 -17.01 -8.78
CA TYR A 240 23.04 -17.91 -9.58
C TYR A 240 24.52 -17.90 -9.24
N GLY A 241 25.20 -19.02 -9.45
CA GLY A 241 26.64 -19.10 -9.25
C GLY A 241 27.11 -18.86 -7.80
N ASN A 242 26.20 -18.81 -6.82
CA ASN A 242 26.57 -18.64 -5.41
C ASN A 242 27.31 -19.89 -4.91
N GLY A 243 28.24 -19.71 -4.00
CA GLY A 243 29.27 -20.68 -3.63
C GLY A 243 30.55 -20.63 -4.44
N THR A 244 30.63 -19.74 -5.43
CA THR A 244 31.85 -19.52 -6.23
C THR A 244 31.92 -18.06 -6.64
N LEU A 245 32.97 -17.37 -6.22
CA LEU A 245 33.22 -15.98 -6.61
C LEU A 245 33.42 -15.86 -8.12
N SER A 246 33.18 -14.69 -8.69
CA SER A 246 33.37 -14.41 -10.12
C SER A 246 34.82 -14.59 -10.57
N SER A 247 35.77 -14.49 -9.64
CA SER A 247 37.19 -14.80 -9.82
C SER A 247 37.49 -16.30 -10.00
N GLY A 248 36.49 -17.16 -9.82
CA GLY A 248 36.61 -18.62 -9.78
C GLY A 248 37.03 -19.15 -8.41
N GLY A 249 37.24 -18.28 -7.42
CA GLY A 249 37.53 -18.66 -6.05
C GLY A 249 36.33 -19.39 -5.42
N THR A 250 36.58 -20.59 -4.92
CA THR A 250 35.66 -21.31 -4.03
C THR A 250 36.50 -21.92 -2.94
N SER A 251 36.13 -21.66 -1.70
CA SER A 251 36.78 -22.21 -0.50
C SER A 251 35.79 -22.05 0.63
N GLY A 252 35.65 -23.05 1.48
CA GLY A 252 34.77 -22.99 2.65
C GLY A 252 33.63 -23.99 2.63
N ASP A 253 33.03 -24.12 3.81
CA ASP A 253 31.96 -25.06 4.14
C ASP A 253 30.56 -24.42 4.03
N GLY A 254 30.47 -23.22 3.44
CA GLY A 254 29.19 -22.54 3.19
C GLY A 254 28.15 -23.43 2.50
N ASP A 255 26.89 -23.08 2.71
CA ASP A 255 25.69 -23.77 2.24
C ASP A 255 25.40 -23.53 0.76
N LYS A 256 25.83 -22.42 0.14
CA LYS A 256 25.95 -22.26 -1.33
C LYS A 256 24.63 -22.36 -2.11
N ASN A 257 23.51 -21.98 -1.50
CA ASN A 257 22.20 -22.07 -2.12
C ASN A 257 21.89 -20.85 -3.00
N GLY A 258 20.94 -21.00 -3.91
CA GLY A 258 20.31 -19.85 -4.56
C GLY A 258 19.40 -19.11 -3.58
N PHE A 259 18.38 -19.81 -3.07
CA PHE A 259 17.39 -19.27 -2.13
C PHE A 259 17.27 -20.16 -0.88
N LYS A 260 17.85 -19.74 0.23
CA LYS A 260 17.72 -20.34 1.57
C LYS A 260 16.52 -19.70 2.31
N LEU A 261 15.40 -20.43 2.39
CA LEU A 261 14.09 -19.90 2.80
C LEU A 261 13.75 -20.11 4.29
N GLY A 262 14.77 -20.05 5.15
CA GLY A 262 14.65 -20.01 6.62
C GLY A 262 15.24 -21.23 7.33
N GLY A 263 15.60 -21.11 8.61
CA GLY A 263 16.29 -22.20 9.34
C GLY A 263 16.02 -22.26 10.85
N SER A 264 16.68 -23.21 11.52
CA SER A 264 16.46 -23.64 12.93
C SER A 264 15.14 -24.37 13.24
N GLY A 265 14.40 -24.90 12.26
CA GLY A 265 13.13 -25.57 12.58
C GLY A 265 11.98 -24.60 12.90
N ILE A 266 12.17 -23.30 12.60
CA ILE A 266 11.25 -22.24 12.96
C ILE A 266 10.30 -21.96 11.79
N ALA A 267 8.99 -22.03 12.06
CA ALA A 267 7.96 -21.85 11.05
C ALA A 267 7.82 -20.39 10.62
N VAL A 268 8.14 -20.07 9.36
CA VAL A 268 7.88 -18.77 8.73
C VAL A 268 7.32 -18.97 7.32
N ALA A 269 6.17 -18.37 7.04
CA ALA A 269 5.46 -18.53 5.76
C ALA A 269 5.93 -17.51 4.71
N HIS A 270 7.16 -17.65 4.21
CA HIS A 270 7.70 -16.81 3.14
C HIS A 270 6.92 -16.95 1.82
N ILE A 271 7.11 -16.00 0.90
CA ILE A 271 6.47 -15.99 -0.42
C ILE A 271 7.54 -15.86 -1.50
N VAL A 272 7.59 -16.79 -2.46
CA VAL A 272 8.57 -16.81 -3.54
C VAL A 272 7.88 -17.02 -4.89
N ARG A 273 7.95 -16.00 -5.75
CA ARG A 273 7.19 -15.94 -7.01
C ARG A 273 8.06 -15.52 -8.20
N ARG A 274 7.96 -16.23 -9.32
CA ARG A 274 8.68 -15.87 -10.55
C ARG A 274 10.18 -15.70 -10.37
N CYS A 275 10.75 -16.37 -9.37
CA CYS A 275 12.19 -16.37 -9.13
C CYS A 275 12.86 -17.44 -9.99
N VAL A 276 14.11 -17.16 -10.37
CA VAL A 276 14.94 -18.06 -11.17
C VAL A 276 16.23 -18.37 -10.42
N SER A 277 16.57 -19.65 -10.32
CA SER A 277 17.78 -20.12 -9.65
C SER A 277 18.61 -21.01 -10.57
N PHE A 278 19.91 -20.78 -10.73
CA PHE A 278 20.74 -21.67 -11.54
C PHE A 278 22.23 -21.69 -11.20
N ASN A 279 22.91 -22.80 -11.49
CA ASN A 279 24.37 -22.94 -11.31
C ASN A 279 24.88 -22.61 -9.89
N ASN A 280 24.06 -22.71 -8.85
CA ASN A 280 24.53 -22.53 -7.47
C ASN A 280 25.27 -23.79 -6.98
N GLY A 281 26.18 -23.60 -6.02
CA GLY A 281 27.07 -24.63 -5.49
C GLY A 281 26.39 -25.75 -4.69
N HIS A 282 25.14 -25.54 -4.24
CA HIS A 282 24.25 -26.60 -3.74
C HIS A 282 22.87 -26.51 -4.37
N HIS A 283 21.87 -25.99 -3.64
CA HIS A 283 20.47 -26.06 -4.02
C HIS A 283 19.99 -24.82 -4.74
N GLY A 284 19.02 -24.98 -5.62
CA GLY A 284 18.35 -23.83 -6.24
C GLY A 284 17.47 -23.09 -5.23
N PHE A 285 16.49 -23.79 -4.67
CA PHE A 285 15.59 -23.33 -3.61
C PHE A 285 15.61 -24.36 -2.49
N THR A 286 15.74 -23.92 -1.24
CA THR A 286 15.68 -24.83 -0.09
C THR A 286 14.85 -24.23 1.05
N ASP A 287 14.09 -25.08 1.73
CA ASP A 287 13.37 -24.67 2.95
C ASP A 287 14.29 -24.44 4.14
N ASN A 288 15.55 -24.89 4.06
CA ASN A 288 16.55 -24.92 5.13
C ASN A 288 16.00 -25.31 6.53
N ASN A 289 15.09 -26.29 6.55
CA ASN A 289 14.42 -26.78 7.77
C ASN A 289 13.37 -25.82 8.36
N ASN A 290 12.81 -24.89 7.58
CA ASN A 290 11.63 -24.11 7.93
C ASN A 290 10.34 -24.93 7.72
N PRO A 291 9.59 -25.32 8.77
CA PRO A 291 8.35 -26.07 8.64
C PRO A 291 7.14 -25.19 8.29
N GLY A 292 7.33 -23.89 8.08
CA GLY A 292 6.27 -22.93 7.75
C GLY A 292 5.63 -23.19 6.38
N ALA A 293 4.42 -22.65 6.21
CA ALA A 293 3.66 -22.78 4.97
C ALA A 293 4.19 -21.80 3.90
N ILE A 294 5.41 -22.04 3.43
CA ILE A 294 6.06 -21.23 2.39
C ILE A 294 5.25 -21.33 1.09
N GLU A 295 4.94 -20.20 0.47
CA GLU A 295 4.38 -20.18 -0.89
C GLU A 295 5.51 -20.21 -1.92
N VAL A 296 5.49 -21.22 -2.80
CA VAL A 296 6.45 -21.41 -3.88
C VAL A 296 5.68 -21.50 -5.20
N THR A 297 5.56 -20.37 -5.90
CA THR A 297 4.70 -20.27 -7.08
C THR A 297 5.45 -19.79 -8.32
N ASN A 298 5.31 -20.49 -9.44
CA ASN A 298 5.87 -20.07 -10.73
C ASN A 298 7.37 -19.79 -10.66
N ASN A 299 8.19 -20.67 -10.08
CA ASN A 299 9.65 -20.50 -10.07
C ASN A 299 10.32 -21.43 -11.09
N THR A 300 11.48 -21.05 -11.61
CA THR A 300 12.30 -21.93 -12.46
C THR A 300 13.65 -22.17 -11.81
N SER A 301 14.05 -23.43 -11.69
CA SER A 301 15.35 -23.82 -11.14
C SER A 301 16.08 -24.73 -12.13
N TYR A 302 17.35 -24.44 -12.41
CA TYR A 302 18.12 -25.08 -13.46
C TYR A 302 19.59 -25.30 -13.11
N ASN A 303 20.11 -26.52 -13.26
CA ASN A 303 21.55 -26.79 -13.22
C ASN A 303 22.26 -26.36 -11.93
N ASN A 304 21.58 -26.51 -10.79
CA ASN A 304 22.24 -26.39 -9.49
C ASN A 304 23.00 -27.68 -9.17
N ALA A 305 24.10 -27.58 -8.41
CA ALA A 305 25.02 -28.68 -8.17
C ALA A 305 24.37 -29.86 -7.43
N GLU A 306 23.36 -29.61 -6.60
CA GLU A 306 22.54 -30.63 -5.97
C GLU A 306 21.08 -30.55 -6.48
N SER A 307 20.10 -30.47 -5.58
CA SER A 307 18.68 -30.37 -5.95
C SER A 307 18.33 -28.95 -6.43
N ASN A 308 17.46 -28.87 -7.42
CA ASN A 308 16.87 -27.60 -7.85
C ASN A 308 15.87 -27.07 -6.81
N PHE A 309 15.12 -27.98 -6.20
CA PHE A 309 14.23 -27.73 -5.06
C PHE A 309 14.52 -28.75 -3.95
N ASN A 310 14.93 -28.28 -2.77
CA ASN A 310 15.21 -29.11 -1.60
C ASN A 310 14.35 -28.67 -0.40
N PHE A 311 13.12 -29.18 -0.36
CA PHE A 311 12.17 -29.04 0.74
C PHE A 311 12.12 -30.36 1.52
N ARG A 312 12.64 -30.32 2.74
CA ARG A 312 12.95 -31.50 3.58
C ARG A 312 11.69 -32.09 4.20
N THR A 313 11.81 -33.31 4.72
CA THR A 313 10.74 -33.97 5.48
C THR A 313 10.26 -33.06 6.62
N GLY A 314 8.95 -32.84 6.70
CA GLY A 314 8.33 -31.94 7.68
C GLY A 314 7.98 -30.56 7.11
N SER A 315 8.43 -30.22 5.90
CA SER A 315 7.99 -29.01 5.23
C SER A 315 6.49 -29.00 4.95
N THR A 316 5.85 -27.84 5.14
CA THR A 316 4.43 -27.60 4.83
C THR A 316 4.24 -26.62 3.67
N ALA A 317 5.30 -26.42 2.87
CA ALA A 317 5.27 -25.54 1.72
C ALA A 317 4.16 -25.91 0.72
N THR A 318 3.64 -24.89 0.04
CA THR A 318 2.65 -25.03 -1.03
C THR A 318 3.29 -24.71 -2.36
N PHE A 319 3.25 -25.67 -3.28
CA PHE A 319 3.87 -25.57 -4.59
C PHE A 319 2.83 -25.38 -5.68
N LYS A 320 3.05 -24.41 -6.58
CA LYS A 320 2.23 -24.19 -7.78
C LYS A 320 3.13 -23.84 -8.96
N ASN A 321 2.91 -24.48 -10.11
CA ASN A 321 3.50 -24.09 -11.39
C ASN A 321 5.03 -23.96 -11.41
N ASN A 322 5.77 -24.66 -10.56
CA ASN A 322 7.24 -24.60 -10.54
C ASN A 322 7.85 -25.49 -11.61
N LEU A 323 8.99 -25.07 -12.15
CA LEU A 323 9.73 -25.76 -13.20
C LEU A 323 11.15 -26.10 -12.72
N SER A 324 11.44 -27.39 -12.55
CA SER A 324 12.78 -27.89 -12.27
C SER A 324 13.35 -28.57 -13.51
N TYR A 325 14.59 -28.29 -13.88
CA TYR A 325 15.27 -28.98 -14.98
C TYR A 325 16.77 -29.15 -14.76
N ASN A 326 17.29 -30.34 -15.04
CA ASN A 326 18.72 -30.67 -15.04
C ASN A 326 19.45 -30.29 -13.75
N ALA A 327 19.34 -31.08 -12.67
CA ALA A 327 20.02 -30.83 -11.40
C ALA A 327 20.99 -31.99 -11.05
N GLY A 328 21.99 -31.75 -10.21
CA GLY A 328 22.92 -32.80 -9.79
C GLY A 328 22.28 -33.89 -8.90
N SER A 329 21.24 -33.54 -8.15
CA SER A 329 20.48 -34.45 -7.28
C SER A 329 18.98 -34.36 -7.54
N SER A 330 18.23 -35.42 -7.20
CA SER A 330 16.76 -35.36 -7.27
C SER A 330 16.21 -34.29 -6.33
N ASP A 331 15.13 -33.63 -6.75
CA ASP A 331 14.44 -32.67 -5.90
C ASP A 331 13.88 -33.36 -4.64
N ALA A 332 13.81 -32.64 -3.53
CA ALA A 332 13.00 -32.98 -2.37
C ALA A 332 11.83 -32.01 -2.32
N THR A 333 10.60 -32.51 -2.35
CA THR A 333 9.40 -31.71 -2.62
C THR A 333 8.33 -32.04 -1.60
N ASN A 334 8.73 -32.13 -0.33
CA ASN A 334 7.83 -32.38 0.77
C ASN A 334 6.96 -31.14 1.00
N GLY A 335 5.64 -31.32 1.02
CA GLY A 335 4.67 -30.23 1.07
C GLY A 335 3.45 -30.55 0.22
N THR A 336 2.68 -29.53 -0.14
CA THR A 336 1.44 -29.66 -0.92
C THR A 336 1.65 -29.22 -2.35
N ASP A 337 1.60 -30.16 -3.29
CA ASP A 337 1.54 -29.90 -4.73
C ASP A 337 0.07 -29.60 -5.11
N VAL A 338 -0.26 -28.33 -5.36
CA VAL A 338 -1.64 -27.91 -5.62
C VAL A 338 -2.00 -28.15 -7.06
N THR A 339 -2.68 -29.27 -7.33
CA THR A 339 -2.94 -29.83 -8.67
C THR A 339 -1.63 -30.04 -9.43
N PRO A 340 -1.34 -31.21 -10.02
CA PRO A 340 0.01 -31.53 -10.47
C PRO A 340 0.43 -30.66 -11.66
N THR A 341 0.95 -29.47 -11.34
CA THR A 341 1.36 -28.37 -12.22
C THR A 341 2.84 -28.09 -12.03
N ASN A 342 3.41 -28.49 -10.90
CA ASN A 342 4.83 -28.43 -10.67
C ASN A 342 5.51 -29.57 -11.43
N VAL A 343 6.63 -29.29 -12.07
CA VAL A 343 7.46 -30.27 -12.76
C VAL A 343 8.77 -30.42 -12.01
N TRP A 344 9.04 -31.65 -11.55
CA TRP A 344 10.12 -31.96 -10.63
C TRP A 344 11.20 -32.77 -11.31
N TRP A 345 12.46 -32.48 -10.97
CA TRP A 345 13.61 -33.27 -11.40
C TRP A 345 13.78 -34.47 -10.45
N LYS A 346 13.53 -35.68 -10.95
CA LYS A 346 13.66 -36.92 -10.19
C LYS A 346 14.35 -37.96 -11.06
N SER A 347 15.40 -38.57 -10.53
CA SER A 347 16.12 -39.68 -11.18
C SER A 347 16.56 -39.37 -12.63
N GLY A 348 17.03 -38.15 -12.90
CA GLY A 348 17.54 -37.76 -14.22
C GLY A 348 16.48 -37.31 -15.22
N ALA A 349 15.23 -37.10 -14.81
CA ALA A 349 14.16 -36.61 -15.67
C ALA A 349 13.30 -35.56 -14.96
N SER A 350 12.79 -34.60 -15.72
CA SER A 350 11.82 -33.60 -15.26
C SER A 350 10.42 -34.00 -15.67
N SER A 351 9.56 -34.33 -14.70
CA SER A 351 8.18 -34.74 -14.99
C SER A 351 7.22 -34.44 -13.84
N ASN A 352 5.92 -34.59 -14.09
CA ASN A 352 4.89 -34.53 -13.05
C ASN A 352 3.84 -35.65 -13.21
N THR A 353 2.97 -35.79 -12.20
CA THR A 353 1.91 -36.81 -12.22
C THR A 353 0.75 -36.46 -13.16
N GLY A 354 0.71 -35.24 -13.69
CA GLY A 354 -0.20 -34.79 -14.74
C GLY A 354 0.24 -35.16 -16.16
N GLY A 355 1.42 -35.79 -16.31
CA GLY A 355 1.94 -36.25 -17.60
C GLY A 355 2.82 -35.25 -18.35
N LEU A 356 3.12 -34.09 -17.76
CA LEU A 356 4.07 -33.13 -18.32
C LEU A 356 5.50 -33.68 -18.19
N VAL A 357 6.30 -33.51 -19.23
CA VAL A 357 7.71 -33.93 -19.28
C VAL A 357 8.53 -32.82 -19.92
N VAL A 358 9.59 -32.38 -19.24
CA VAL A 358 10.44 -31.30 -19.72
C VAL A 358 11.70 -31.86 -20.36
N SER A 359 12.04 -31.30 -21.51
CA SER A 359 13.24 -31.57 -22.28
C SER A 359 13.97 -30.28 -22.63
N SER A 360 15.13 -30.39 -23.27
CA SER A 360 15.82 -29.20 -23.79
C SER A 360 15.04 -28.51 -24.92
N ALA A 361 14.14 -29.22 -25.62
CA ALA A 361 13.33 -28.65 -26.69
C ALA A 361 12.22 -27.71 -26.18
N ASP A 362 11.91 -27.78 -24.88
CA ASP A 362 10.95 -26.89 -24.22
C ASP A 362 11.50 -25.49 -24.01
N PHE A 363 12.82 -25.30 -24.17
CA PHE A 363 13.47 -24.02 -23.96
C PHE A 363 14.02 -23.45 -25.26
N GLN A 364 13.93 -22.13 -25.42
CA GLN A 364 14.60 -21.43 -26.52
C GLN A 364 16.13 -21.43 -26.36
N SER A 365 16.61 -21.35 -25.11
CA SER A 365 18.04 -21.47 -24.78
C SER A 365 18.22 -21.99 -23.35
N LEU A 366 19.22 -22.85 -23.18
CA LEU A 366 19.72 -23.31 -21.88
C LEU A 366 21.11 -22.74 -21.55
N SER A 367 21.62 -21.84 -22.40
CA SER A 367 22.87 -21.11 -22.15
C SER A 367 22.56 -19.86 -21.32
N PRO A 368 23.14 -19.72 -20.11
CA PRO A 368 22.91 -18.56 -19.26
C PRO A 368 23.29 -17.25 -19.97
N ALA A 369 22.37 -16.28 -19.91
CA ALA A 369 22.59 -14.93 -20.40
C ALA A 369 21.84 -13.95 -19.49
N VAL A 370 22.52 -13.45 -18.45
CA VAL A 370 21.93 -12.47 -17.52
C VAL A 370 22.43 -11.07 -17.86
N THR A 371 21.48 -10.18 -18.09
CA THR A 371 21.69 -8.74 -18.25
C THR A 371 20.63 -8.00 -17.45
N LYS A 372 20.59 -6.67 -17.53
CA LYS A 372 19.54 -5.85 -16.90
C LYS A 372 18.77 -5.07 -17.96
N ASN A 373 17.48 -4.89 -17.75
CA ASN A 373 16.65 -3.95 -18.49
C ASN A 373 17.02 -2.50 -18.12
N SER A 374 16.49 -1.53 -18.87
CA SER A 374 16.72 -0.10 -18.60
C SER A 374 16.25 0.37 -17.22
N ASP A 375 15.24 -0.31 -16.64
CA ASP A 375 14.77 -0.07 -15.28
C ASP A 375 15.56 -0.86 -14.22
N GLY A 376 16.65 -1.52 -14.61
CA GLY A 376 17.51 -2.30 -13.73
C GLY A 376 17.01 -3.72 -13.44
N SER A 377 15.78 -4.07 -13.85
CA SER A 377 15.23 -5.41 -13.61
C SER A 377 15.99 -6.50 -14.39
N PRO A 378 15.92 -7.76 -13.96
CA PRO A 378 16.61 -8.86 -14.62
C PRO A 378 16.15 -9.10 -16.06
N ASN A 379 17.09 -9.34 -16.96
CA ASN A 379 16.83 -9.73 -18.33
C ASN A 379 17.61 -10.99 -18.69
N LEU A 380 16.88 -12.09 -18.88
CA LEU A 380 17.44 -13.39 -19.26
C LEU A 380 17.47 -13.63 -20.78
N GLY A 381 17.04 -12.67 -21.62
CA GLY A 381 16.95 -12.85 -23.07
C GLY A 381 16.11 -14.09 -23.44
N THR A 382 16.72 -15.04 -24.14
CA THR A 382 16.11 -16.35 -24.49
C THR A 382 16.41 -17.46 -23.48
N PHE A 383 17.30 -17.24 -22.51
CA PHE A 383 17.67 -18.23 -21.51
C PHE A 383 16.47 -18.60 -20.63
N LEU A 384 16.14 -19.90 -20.57
CA LEU A 384 14.98 -20.46 -19.87
C LEU A 384 13.62 -19.92 -20.36
N ALA A 385 13.56 -19.22 -21.50
CA ALA A 385 12.27 -18.91 -22.14
C ALA A 385 11.68 -20.19 -22.71
N LEU A 386 10.37 -20.41 -22.54
CA LEU A 386 9.70 -21.53 -23.19
C LEU A 386 9.71 -21.37 -24.72
N ALA A 387 10.00 -22.45 -25.43
CA ALA A 387 9.85 -22.54 -26.87
C ALA A 387 8.36 -22.55 -27.25
N SER A 388 8.01 -22.04 -28.43
CA SER A 388 6.60 -21.89 -28.85
C SER A 388 5.81 -23.19 -28.93
N GLY A 389 6.47 -24.34 -29.00
CA GLY A 389 5.86 -25.67 -29.00
C GLY A 389 5.93 -26.39 -27.65
N SER A 390 6.40 -25.72 -26.59
CA SER A 390 6.53 -26.35 -25.28
C SER A 390 5.15 -26.69 -24.72
N ASP A 391 5.04 -27.89 -24.16
CA ASP A 391 3.85 -28.34 -23.46
C ASP A 391 3.72 -27.72 -22.05
N MET A 392 4.67 -26.89 -21.62
CA MET A 392 4.60 -26.11 -20.38
C MET A 392 3.77 -24.83 -20.50
N ILE A 393 3.41 -24.43 -21.73
CA ILE A 393 2.62 -23.23 -21.99
C ILE A 393 1.16 -23.48 -21.61
N ASP A 394 0.54 -22.52 -20.92
CA ASP A 394 -0.87 -22.56 -20.52
C ASP A 394 -1.26 -23.77 -19.64
N LYS A 395 -0.33 -24.34 -18.86
CA LYS A 395 -0.59 -25.54 -18.03
C LYS A 395 -0.67 -25.31 -16.53
N GLY A 396 -0.37 -24.10 -16.08
CA GLY A 396 -0.41 -23.75 -14.68
C GLY A 396 -1.82 -23.55 -14.15
N VAL A 397 -1.91 -23.39 -12.83
CA VAL A 397 -3.12 -22.93 -12.15
C VAL A 397 -3.01 -21.45 -11.79
N THR A 398 -4.13 -20.74 -11.92
CA THR A 398 -4.21 -19.33 -11.56
C THR A 398 -3.94 -19.13 -10.06
N THR A 399 -3.09 -18.14 -9.76
CA THR A 399 -2.78 -17.74 -8.38
C THR A 399 -2.79 -16.22 -8.29
N THR A 400 -3.34 -15.67 -7.20
CA THR A 400 -3.33 -14.23 -6.94
C THR A 400 -1.90 -13.69 -6.99
N GLY A 401 -1.70 -12.63 -7.78
CA GLY A 401 -0.38 -12.02 -7.96
C GLY A 401 0.47 -12.62 -9.09
N ILE A 402 -0.03 -13.62 -9.82
CA ILE A 402 0.59 -14.14 -11.05
C ILE A 402 -0.23 -13.66 -12.25
N THR A 403 0.34 -12.75 -13.04
CA THR A 403 -0.18 -12.36 -14.35
C THR A 403 0.24 -13.39 -15.39
N TYR A 404 -0.58 -13.66 -16.40
CA TYR A 404 -0.28 -14.62 -17.47
C TYR A 404 -0.88 -14.18 -18.81
N SER A 405 -0.40 -14.78 -19.88
CA SER A 405 -1.00 -14.66 -21.22
C SER A 405 -1.67 -15.96 -21.60
N GLY A 406 -2.63 -15.93 -22.53
CA GLY A 406 -3.31 -17.14 -22.95
C GLY A 406 -4.44 -17.57 -22.00
N SER A 407 -4.58 -18.88 -21.82
CA SER A 407 -5.68 -19.52 -21.08
C SER A 407 -5.34 -19.86 -19.62
N ALA A 408 -4.05 -19.98 -19.29
CA ALA A 408 -3.57 -20.20 -17.92
C ALA A 408 -2.10 -19.76 -17.77
N PRO A 409 -1.55 -19.61 -16.55
CA PRO A 409 -0.13 -19.36 -16.39
C PRO A 409 0.74 -20.45 -17.01
N ASP A 410 1.87 -20.07 -17.58
CA ASP A 410 2.89 -21.04 -17.96
C ASP A 410 3.53 -21.70 -16.73
N ILE A 411 4.08 -22.90 -16.89
CA ILE A 411 4.90 -23.53 -15.85
C ILE A 411 6.28 -22.87 -15.82
N GLY A 412 6.70 -22.47 -14.62
CA GLY A 412 7.97 -21.78 -14.38
C GLY A 412 7.83 -20.27 -14.21
N ALA A 413 8.98 -19.61 -14.11
CA ALA A 413 9.09 -18.19 -13.83
C ALA A 413 8.83 -17.29 -15.04
N ARG A 414 9.00 -17.82 -16.25
CA ARG A 414 8.94 -17.05 -17.49
C ARG A 414 7.64 -17.33 -18.23
N GLU A 415 6.88 -16.26 -18.45
CA GLU A 415 5.68 -16.30 -19.27
C GLU A 415 6.01 -16.17 -20.76
N SER A 416 5.47 -17.05 -21.59
CA SER A 416 5.52 -17.00 -23.05
C SER A 416 4.47 -16.04 -23.60
N GLY A 417 4.68 -15.51 -24.81
CA GLY A 417 3.75 -14.57 -25.46
C GLY A 417 3.68 -13.17 -24.82
N GLY A 418 4.22 -12.97 -23.62
CA GLY A 418 4.43 -11.66 -23.02
C GLY A 418 5.65 -10.97 -23.62
N SER A 419 5.47 -9.77 -24.19
CA SER A 419 6.61 -8.91 -24.56
C SER A 419 7.30 -8.45 -23.28
N THR A 420 8.38 -9.12 -22.89
CA THR A 420 9.16 -8.88 -21.66
C THR A 420 8.35 -9.12 -20.40
N ASN A 421 8.94 -9.58 -19.29
CA ASN A 421 8.30 -9.40 -17.99
C ASN A 421 8.11 -7.89 -17.84
N PRO A 422 6.91 -7.31 -17.97
CA PRO A 422 6.79 -5.96 -17.51
C PRO A 422 6.82 -6.10 -16.00
N SER A 423 7.84 -5.58 -15.34
CA SER A 423 7.71 -5.24 -13.93
C SER A 423 6.42 -4.42 -13.83
N THR A 424 5.34 -5.05 -13.40
CA THR A 424 4.10 -4.33 -13.16
C THR A 424 4.32 -3.66 -11.82
N TYR A 425 4.42 -2.35 -11.85
CA TYR A 425 4.62 -1.55 -10.68
C TYR A 425 3.29 -0.96 -10.23
N THR A 426 3.11 -0.88 -8.93
CA THR A 426 1.87 -0.35 -8.36
C THR A 426 1.86 1.18 -8.37
N VAL A 427 0.69 1.77 -8.53
CA VAL A 427 0.45 3.19 -8.22
C VAL A 427 -0.56 3.22 -7.09
N SER A 428 -0.06 3.36 -5.88
CA SER A 428 -0.87 3.49 -4.66
C SER A 428 -1.25 4.95 -4.47
N VAL A 429 -2.53 5.22 -4.21
CA VAL A 429 -3.00 6.59 -3.97
C VAL A 429 -3.56 6.75 -2.57
N THR A 430 -3.02 7.71 -1.83
CA THR A 430 -3.54 8.17 -0.54
C THR A 430 -4.28 9.49 -0.72
N VAL A 431 -5.47 9.63 -0.13
CA VAL A 431 -6.21 10.89 -0.08
C VAL A 431 -6.09 11.51 1.31
N SER A 432 -5.68 12.77 1.41
CA SER A 432 -5.41 13.44 2.69
C SER A 432 -6.02 14.85 2.76
N PRO A 433 -6.91 15.15 3.73
CA PRO A 433 -7.56 14.17 4.62
C PRO A 433 -8.41 13.19 3.80
N SER A 434 -8.68 12.00 4.34
CA SER A 434 -9.44 10.95 3.62
C SER A 434 -10.86 11.40 3.22
N ALA A 435 -11.44 12.36 3.95
CA ALA A 435 -12.72 12.99 3.62
C ALA A 435 -12.62 14.09 2.55
N GLY A 436 -11.41 14.47 2.12
CA GLY A 436 -11.16 15.65 1.30
C GLY A 436 -11.47 15.48 -0.19
N GLY A 437 -11.57 14.25 -0.69
CA GLY A 437 -11.86 14.00 -2.10
C GLY A 437 -11.65 12.55 -2.53
N THR A 438 -11.54 12.33 -3.83
CA THR A 438 -11.19 11.04 -4.44
C THR A 438 -10.15 11.23 -5.54
N VAL A 439 -9.50 10.15 -5.94
CA VAL A 439 -8.57 10.14 -7.07
C VAL A 439 -8.92 9.00 -8.01
N THR A 440 -8.95 9.27 -9.31
CA THR A 440 -9.08 8.26 -10.35
C THR A 440 -7.78 8.12 -11.14
N LEU A 441 -7.49 6.89 -11.59
CA LEU A 441 -6.33 6.52 -12.41
C LEU A 441 -6.80 6.21 -13.83
N SER A 442 -6.09 6.70 -14.84
CA SER A 442 -6.30 6.36 -16.25
C SER A 442 -4.96 6.05 -16.93
N PRO A 443 -4.68 4.79 -17.32
CA PRO A 443 -5.55 3.61 -17.23
C PRO A 443 -5.89 3.23 -15.77
N SER A 444 -7.04 2.61 -15.52
CA SER A 444 -7.45 2.14 -14.19
C SER A 444 -6.84 0.78 -13.87
N GLY A 445 -6.41 0.52 -12.62
CA GLY A 445 -5.94 -0.82 -12.23
C GLY A 445 -4.89 -0.84 -11.11
N GLY A 446 -4.22 0.29 -10.85
CA GLY A 446 -3.28 0.43 -9.72
C GLY A 446 -2.00 -0.40 -9.86
N SER A 447 -1.82 -1.15 -10.95
CA SER A 447 -0.62 -1.89 -11.32
C SER A 447 -0.39 -1.76 -12.83
N TYR A 448 0.81 -1.37 -13.23
CA TYR A 448 1.11 -0.96 -14.60
C TYR A 448 2.50 -1.40 -15.00
N THR A 449 2.70 -1.72 -16.27
CA THR A 449 4.02 -2.05 -16.80
C THR A 449 4.96 -0.85 -16.70
N SER A 450 6.26 -1.11 -16.48
CA SER A 450 7.33 -0.11 -16.62
C SER A 450 7.15 0.76 -17.88
N GLY A 451 7.29 2.08 -17.75
CA GLY A 451 7.06 3.07 -18.81
C GLY A 451 5.60 3.52 -19.01
N THR A 452 4.61 2.90 -18.34
CA THR A 452 3.20 3.33 -18.48
C THR A 452 3.01 4.74 -17.94
N VAL A 453 2.46 5.64 -18.75
CA VAL A 453 2.03 6.97 -18.27
C VAL A 453 0.61 6.87 -17.72
N VAL A 454 0.46 7.05 -16.41
CA VAL A 454 -0.84 7.02 -15.72
C VAL A 454 -1.26 8.45 -15.41
N THR A 455 -2.44 8.83 -15.89
CA THR A 455 -3.09 10.11 -15.55
C THR A 455 -3.86 9.96 -14.24
N LEU A 456 -3.56 10.84 -13.29
CA LEU A 456 -4.20 10.93 -11.99
C LEU A 456 -5.16 12.13 -12.01
N THR A 457 -6.41 11.93 -11.61
CA THR A 457 -7.39 13.02 -11.50
C THR A 457 -7.98 13.08 -10.10
N ALA A 458 -7.67 14.14 -9.37
CA ALA A 458 -8.22 14.44 -8.06
C ALA A 458 -9.58 15.15 -8.22
N THR A 459 -10.60 14.60 -7.58
CA THR A 459 -11.93 15.22 -7.49
C THR A 459 -12.17 15.63 -6.04
N PRO A 460 -12.13 16.93 -5.70
CA PRO A 460 -12.42 17.41 -4.35
C PRO A 460 -13.82 17.02 -3.89
N ALA A 461 -13.93 16.60 -2.63
CA ALA A 461 -15.22 16.47 -1.97
C ALA A 461 -15.77 17.87 -1.64
N SER A 462 -17.10 17.97 -1.44
CA SER A 462 -17.73 19.24 -1.05
C SER A 462 -17.10 19.81 0.22
N GLY A 463 -16.74 21.10 0.20
CA GLY A 463 -16.08 21.78 1.32
C GLY A 463 -14.55 21.71 1.28
N TYR A 464 -13.97 21.07 0.26
CA TYR A 464 -12.52 20.99 0.06
C TYR A 464 -12.13 21.50 -1.32
N THR A 465 -10.92 22.04 -1.42
CA THR A 465 -10.21 22.31 -2.67
C THR A 465 -9.03 21.39 -2.75
N PHE A 466 -8.75 20.87 -3.95
CA PHE A 466 -7.49 20.20 -4.20
C PHE A 466 -6.36 21.19 -3.98
N SER A 467 -5.37 20.77 -3.19
CA SER A 467 -4.23 21.58 -2.81
C SER A 467 -3.03 21.24 -3.70
N SER A 468 -2.62 19.97 -3.69
CA SER A 468 -1.46 19.51 -4.42
C SER A 468 -1.38 17.98 -4.50
N TRP A 469 -0.62 17.50 -5.48
CA TRP A 469 -0.12 16.13 -5.51
C TRP A 469 1.18 16.04 -4.70
N GLY A 470 1.39 14.90 -4.05
CA GLY A 470 2.62 14.58 -3.30
C GLY A 470 3.04 13.12 -3.48
N GLY A 471 4.17 12.75 -2.88
CA GLY A 471 4.81 11.46 -3.12
C GLY A 471 5.44 11.40 -4.53
N SER A 472 5.13 10.37 -5.31
CA SER A 472 5.67 10.16 -6.67
C SER A 472 5.04 11.06 -7.75
N ALA A 473 4.12 11.96 -7.40
CA ALA A 473 3.54 12.96 -8.28
C ALA A 473 3.70 14.37 -7.69
N SER A 474 3.57 15.40 -8.51
CA SER A 474 3.65 16.80 -8.07
C SER A 474 2.73 17.72 -8.87
N GLY A 475 2.58 18.95 -8.39
CA GLY A 475 1.77 20.00 -9.01
C GLY A 475 0.46 20.28 -8.30
N THR A 476 -0.16 21.41 -8.65
CA THR A 476 -1.40 21.94 -8.03
C THR A 476 -2.63 21.82 -8.93
N SER A 477 -2.45 21.33 -10.17
CA SER A 477 -3.56 21.00 -11.06
C SER A 477 -4.29 19.76 -10.55
N THR A 478 -5.62 19.74 -10.61
CA THR A 478 -6.45 18.57 -10.26
C THR A 478 -6.17 17.35 -11.14
N THR A 479 -5.42 17.50 -12.22
CA THR A 479 -4.93 16.40 -13.05
C THR A 479 -3.41 16.48 -13.18
N THR A 480 -2.74 15.34 -13.03
CA THR A 480 -1.30 15.18 -13.28
C THR A 480 -1.02 13.81 -13.92
N THR A 481 0.21 13.59 -14.38
CA THR A 481 0.63 12.31 -14.94
C THR A 481 1.86 11.80 -14.21
N VAL A 482 1.93 10.48 -14.00
CA VAL A 482 3.12 9.79 -13.52
C VAL A 482 3.57 8.77 -14.56
N THR A 483 4.88 8.67 -14.79
CA THR A 483 5.44 7.58 -15.59
C THR A 483 5.86 6.47 -14.64
N VAL A 484 5.24 5.31 -14.80
CA VAL A 484 5.41 4.17 -13.91
C VAL A 484 6.70 3.46 -14.28
N THR A 485 7.80 3.75 -13.59
CA THR A 485 9.11 3.08 -13.78
C THR A 485 9.55 2.30 -12.53
N SER A 486 8.78 2.39 -11.46
CA SER A 486 8.92 1.71 -10.16
C SER A 486 7.57 1.79 -9.44
N ASN A 487 7.41 1.15 -8.26
CA ASN A 487 6.20 1.32 -7.44
C ASN A 487 6.07 2.77 -7.00
N LEU A 488 4.95 3.41 -7.32
CA LEU A 488 4.68 4.80 -7.04
C LEU A 488 3.68 4.93 -5.89
N SER A 489 3.96 5.83 -4.95
CA SER A 489 3.04 6.22 -3.88
C SER A 489 2.68 7.68 -4.08
N VAL A 490 1.43 7.95 -4.44
CA VAL A 490 0.94 9.31 -4.70
C VAL A 490 -0.03 9.72 -3.62
N THR A 491 0.11 10.94 -3.12
CA THR A 491 -0.85 11.55 -2.20
C THR A 491 -1.60 12.67 -2.91
N ALA A 492 -2.94 12.65 -2.87
CA ALA A 492 -3.74 13.81 -3.21
C ALA A 492 -4.10 14.57 -1.93
N SER A 493 -3.56 15.78 -1.81
CA SER A 493 -3.81 16.65 -0.68
C SER A 493 -4.96 17.60 -0.99
N PHE A 494 -5.91 17.67 -0.07
CA PHE A 494 -7.04 18.57 -0.13
C PHE A 494 -7.00 19.50 1.07
N THR A 495 -7.26 20.77 0.84
CA THR A 495 -7.42 21.76 1.91
C THR A 495 -8.90 22.03 2.06
N SER A 496 -9.39 22.04 3.31
CA SER A 496 -10.76 22.51 3.53
C SER A 496 -10.88 23.94 3.03
N THR A 497 -11.90 24.21 2.22
CA THR A 497 -12.28 25.57 1.81
C THR A 497 -12.83 26.41 2.96
N SER A 498 -12.98 25.84 4.16
CA SER A 498 -13.25 26.60 5.37
C SER A 498 -11.94 27.21 5.90
N THR A 499 -11.74 28.50 5.65
CA THR A 499 -10.86 29.36 6.45
C THR A 499 -11.17 29.16 7.94
N GLY A 500 -10.24 28.53 8.67
CA GLY A 500 -10.30 28.40 10.13
C GLY A 500 -10.17 29.78 10.77
N GLY A 501 -11.31 30.44 10.98
CA GLY A 501 -11.42 31.77 11.57
C GLY A 501 -12.85 32.28 11.43
N GLY A 502 -13.80 31.59 12.06
CA GLY A 502 -15.22 31.93 12.01
C GLY A 502 -15.85 31.90 13.40
N SER A 503 -16.93 32.63 13.60
CA SER A 503 -17.61 32.75 14.89
C SER A 503 -18.34 31.47 15.29
N THR A 504 -18.54 31.29 16.60
CA THR A 504 -19.34 30.21 17.17
C THR A 504 -20.76 30.70 17.44
N LEU A 505 -21.74 30.02 16.85
CA LEU A 505 -23.15 30.15 17.21
C LEU A 505 -23.44 29.17 18.34
N HIS A 506 -24.01 29.66 19.43
CA HIS A 506 -24.46 28.85 20.56
C HIS A 506 -26.00 28.82 20.57
N ILE A 507 -26.58 27.62 20.61
CA ILE A 507 -28.02 27.37 20.63
C ILE A 507 -28.39 26.58 21.88
N ASP A 508 -29.02 27.28 22.82
CA ASP A 508 -29.53 26.75 24.08
C ASP A 508 -30.89 26.03 23.88
N ASP A 509 -31.31 25.20 24.85
CA ASP A 509 -32.59 24.50 24.88
C ASP A 509 -33.79 25.43 25.23
N ALA A 510 -33.50 26.70 25.52
CA ALA A 510 -34.48 27.75 25.77
C ALA A 510 -35.48 27.88 24.62
N ALA A 511 -36.75 27.53 24.89
CA ALA A 511 -37.89 27.58 23.96
C ALA A 511 -38.30 29.02 23.57
N THR A 512 -37.39 29.75 22.92
CA THR A 512 -37.67 31.02 22.26
C THR A 512 -37.56 30.82 20.75
N SER A 513 -38.53 31.32 19.99
CA SER A 513 -38.63 31.12 18.53
C SER A 513 -37.50 31.78 17.72
N THR A 514 -36.64 32.55 18.39
CA THR A 514 -35.50 33.28 17.81
C THR A 514 -34.13 32.66 18.15
N GLY A 515 -34.08 31.60 18.95
CA GLY A 515 -32.82 31.01 19.45
C GLY A 515 -32.21 29.91 18.59
N GLY A 516 -32.90 29.44 17.53
CA GLY A 516 -32.41 28.34 16.68
C GLY A 516 -32.75 26.94 17.19
N TYR A 517 -33.23 26.78 18.43
CA TYR A 517 -33.87 25.56 18.89
C TYR A 517 -35.32 25.49 18.39
N CYS A 518 -35.70 24.39 17.73
CA CYS A 518 -36.99 24.29 17.06
C CYS A 518 -37.98 23.33 17.72
N SER A 519 -37.54 22.10 18.01
CA SER A 519 -38.40 21.08 18.64
C SER A 519 -37.59 19.88 19.11
N ALA A 520 -38.18 19.03 19.93
CA ALA A 520 -37.65 17.72 20.26
C ALA A 520 -38.78 16.69 20.31
N ASP A 521 -38.46 15.43 20.00
CA ASP A 521 -39.40 14.31 20.19
C ASP A 521 -39.48 13.84 21.65
N GLY A 522 -38.57 14.33 22.49
CA GLY A 522 -38.47 14.06 23.91
C GLY A 522 -39.16 15.10 24.78
N SER A 523 -38.90 15.04 26.08
CA SER A 523 -39.40 16.02 27.06
C SER A 523 -38.29 16.95 27.52
N ARG A 524 -38.61 18.24 27.62
CA ARG A 524 -37.74 19.22 28.29
C ARG A 524 -37.91 19.06 29.80
N GLN A 525 -36.79 18.93 30.52
CA GLN A 525 -36.75 18.62 31.95
C GLN A 525 -35.73 19.51 32.66
N ASN A 526 -35.86 19.61 33.98
CA ASN A 526 -34.95 20.39 34.84
C ASN A 526 -34.64 19.66 36.17
N THR A 527 -34.78 18.33 36.18
CA THR A 527 -34.64 17.52 37.40
C THR A 527 -33.19 17.45 37.89
N TYR A 528 -32.22 17.49 36.98
CA TYR A 528 -30.79 17.53 37.30
C TYR A 528 -30.22 18.94 37.18
N SER A 529 -29.50 19.38 38.20
CA SER A 529 -28.82 20.69 38.22
C SER A 529 -27.58 20.71 37.31
N GLY A 530 -27.17 21.91 36.91
CA GLY A 530 -25.92 22.16 36.14
C GLY A 530 -26.08 22.27 34.62
N ALA A 531 -27.28 22.00 34.09
CA ALA A 531 -27.64 22.33 32.72
C ALA A 531 -27.59 23.86 32.52
N ASP A 532 -27.13 24.29 31.34
CA ASP A 532 -27.15 25.71 31.00
C ASP A 532 -28.60 26.17 30.82
N GLY A 533 -28.92 27.41 31.16
CA GLY A 533 -30.32 27.87 31.13
C GLY A 533 -31.31 27.14 32.07
N GLY A 534 -30.86 26.11 32.80
CA GLY A 534 -31.62 25.35 33.80
C GLY A 534 -32.47 24.19 33.27
N TYR A 535 -32.38 23.85 31.98
CA TYR A 535 -33.17 22.78 31.37
C TYR A 535 -32.33 21.93 30.41
N TYR A 536 -32.82 20.73 30.09
CA TYR A 536 -32.23 19.85 29.09
C TYR A 536 -33.32 19.01 28.41
N ILE A 537 -32.98 18.37 27.29
CA ILE A 537 -33.87 17.49 26.55
C ILE A 537 -33.58 16.02 26.86
N ASN A 538 -34.61 15.31 27.32
CA ASN A 538 -34.59 13.86 27.50
C ASN A 538 -35.34 13.16 26.35
N LEU A 539 -34.62 12.41 25.52
CA LEU A 539 -35.15 11.71 24.33
C LEU A 539 -35.80 10.34 24.63
N SER A 540 -36.07 10.03 25.91
CA SER A 540 -36.92 8.91 26.34
C SER A 540 -36.44 7.51 25.93
N ASN A 541 -35.13 7.33 25.76
CA ASN A 541 -34.48 6.03 25.50
C ASN A 541 -35.10 5.24 24.33
N ALA A 542 -35.48 5.92 23.26
CA ALA A 542 -36.10 5.32 22.09
C ALA A 542 -35.30 5.63 20.82
N SER A 543 -35.28 4.69 19.87
CA SER A 543 -34.61 4.87 18.57
C SER A 543 -35.36 5.86 17.69
N GLY A 544 -34.64 6.63 16.89
CA GLY A 544 -35.21 7.59 15.94
C GLY A 544 -35.81 8.84 16.57
N LYS A 545 -35.50 9.13 17.84
CA LYS A 545 -35.91 10.35 18.54
C LYS A 545 -34.80 11.38 18.44
N GLY A 546 -35.13 12.66 18.32
CA GLY A 546 -34.11 13.68 18.16
C GLY A 546 -34.50 15.07 18.60
N VAL A 547 -33.49 15.93 18.62
CA VAL A 547 -33.62 17.38 18.84
C VAL A 547 -33.36 18.08 17.51
N ASN A 548 -34.25 18.99 17.12
CA ASN A 548 -34.20 19.74 15.88
C ASN A 548 -33.79 21.20 16.15
N TYR A 549 -32.80 21.66 15.41
CA TYR A 549 -32.29 23.02 15.41
C TYR A 549 -32.35 23.63 14.00
N SER A 550 -32.30 24.95 13.90
CA SER A 550 -32.25 25.72 12.65
C SER A 550 -31.02 26.63 12.69
N VAL A 551 -30.17 26.52 11.68
CA VAL A 551 -28.90 27.26 11.57
C VAL A 551 -28.84 27.94 10.22
N SER A 552 -28.70 29.26 10.20
CA SER A 552 -28.53 30.04 8.98
C SER A 552 -27.07 30.42 8.79
N VAL A 553 -26.54 30.16 7.59
CA VAL A 553 -25.15 30.49 7.25
C VAL A 553 -25.07 31.33 5.98
N PRO A 554 -24.14 32.29 5.88
CA PRO A 554 -24.04 33.20 4.73
C PRO A 554 -23.55 32.50 3.46
N ALA A 555 -22.83 31.39 3.58
CA ALA A 555 -22.29 30.63 2.46
C ALA A 555 -22.28 29.14 2.78
N ALA A 556 -22.41 28.32 1.74
CA ALA A 556 -22.24 26.88 1.85
C ALA A 556 -20.79 26.58 2.27
N GLY A 557 -20.61 25.61 3.15
CA GLY A 557 -19.29 25.28 3.68
C GLY A 557 -19.34 24.24 4.79
N THR A 558 -18.17 23.84 5.26
CA THR A 558 -18.04 22.89 6.36
C THR A 558 -18.08 23.64 7.70
N TYR A 559 -18.97 23.19 8.59
CA TYR A 559 -19.15 23.72 9.93
C TYR A 559 -18.87 22.64 10.97
N SER A 560 -18.39 23.04 12.13
CA SER A 560 -18.13 22.14 13.26
C SER A 560 -19.29 22.19 14.26
N PHE A 561 -19.69 21.04 14.79
CA PHE A 561 -20.79 20.86 15.73
C PHE A 561 -20.27 20.25 17.03
N VAL A 562 -20.64 20.85 18.15
CA VAL A 562 -20.34 20.37 19.51
C VAL A 562 -21.62 20.39 20.31
N PHE A 563 -21.94 19.28 20.97
CA PHE A 563 -23.11 19.19 21.84
C PHE A 563 -22.67 19.15 23.29
N ARG A 564 -23.30 19.94 24.16
CA ARG A 564 -23.20 19.74 25.60
C ARG A 564 -24.26 18.77 26.07
N TYR A 565 -23.86 17.87 26.94
CA TYR A 565 -24.69 16.77 27.36
C TYR A 565 -24.30 16.24 28.75
N SER A 566 -25.19 15.43 29.32
CA SER A 566 -24.93 14.57 30.48
C SER A 566 -25.33 13.13 30.14
N ASN A 567 -24.51 12.14 30.49
CA ASN A 567 -24.75 10.73 30.21
C ASN A 567 -24.41 9.86 31.43
N GLY A 568 -25.11 10.14 32.54
CA GLY A 568 -24.78 9.60 33.86
C GLY A 568 -25.30 8.18 34.14
N GLY A 569 -26.33 7.74 33.43
CA GLY A 569 -26.95 6.41 33.62
C GLY A 569 -26.29 5.30 32.80
N ALA A 570 -25.73 5.65 31.64
CA ALA A 570 -25.19 4.64 30.72
C ALA A 570 -23.96 3.91 31.30
N THR A 571 -23.78 2.65 30.90
CA THR A 571 -22.61 1.84 31.26
C THR A 571 -21.41 2.09 30.33
N VAL A 572 -21.66 2.61 29.14
CA VAL A 572 -20.68 2.91 28.07
C VAL A 572 -21.07 4.20 27.34
N SER A 573 -20.21 4.67 26.42
CA SER A 573 -20.55 5.76 25.51
C SER A 573 -21.81 5.45 24.70
N THR A 574 -22.70 6.42 24.58
CA THR A 574 -23.90 6.31 23.72
C THR A 574 -23.63 7.01 22.38
N THR A 575 -24.38 6.68 21.33
CA THR A 575 -24.17 7.28 20.00
C THR A 575 -25.48 7.72 19.36
N ALA A 576 -25.40 8.79 18.58
CA ALA A 576 -26.49 9.32 17.77
C ALA A 576 -25.97 9.70 16.39
N ARG A 577 -26.84 9.83 15.38
CA ARG A 577 -26.47 10.39 14.07
C ARG A 577 -26.82 11.88 14.00
N LEU A 578 -25.99 12.65 13.32
CA LEU A 578 -26.28 14.03 12.96
C LEU A 578 -26.89 14.05 11.56
N LEU A 579 -28.08 14.64 11.43
CA LEU A 579 -28.71 14.93 10.15
C LEU A 579 -28.64 16.42 9.85
N VAL A 580 -28.35 16.75 8.59
CA VAL A 580 -28.44 18.10 8.03
C VAL A 580 -29.43 18.06 6.87
N ASN A 581 -30.42 18.93 6.90
CA ASN A 581 -31.47 19.01 5.88
C ASN A 581 -32.16 17.66 5.63
N GLY A 582 -32.33 16.86 6.69
CA GLY A 582 -32.95 15.54 6.64
C GLY A 582 -32.04 14.39 6.16
N SER A 583 -30.82 14.67 5.72
CA SER A 583 -29.83 13.65 5.32
C SER A 583 -28.83 13.38 6.42
N THR A 584 -28.38 12.13 6.57
CA THR A 584 -27.33 11.78 7.55
C THR A 584 -26.00 12.41 7.13
N ALA A 585 -25.53 13.38 7.91
CA ALA A 585 -24.26 14.06 7.71
C ALA A 585 -23.12 13.42 8.50
N VAL A 586 -23.41 12.91 9.71
CA VAL A 586 -22.46 12.13 10.51
C VAL A 586 -23.21 10.90 11.04
N SER A 587 -22.73 9.71 10.71
CA SER A 587 -23.40 8.44 11.04
C SER A 587 -23.27 8.04 12.51
N SER A 588 -22.26 8.55 13.22
CA SER A 588 -22.05 8.26 14.65
C SER A 588 -21.33 9.43 15.35
N VAL A 589 -22.07 10.17 16.16
CA VAL A 589 -21.59 11.16 17.13
C VAL A 589 -21.55 10.47 18.49
N SER A 590 -20.39 10.48 19.14
CA SER A 590 -20.17 9.79 20.41
C SER A 590 -20.47 10.71 21.60
N PHE A 591 -21.24 10.18 22.55
CA PHE A 591 -21.58 10.78 23.83
C PHE A 591 -20.99 9.92 24.97
N PRO A 592 -19.68 10.07 25.28
CA PRO A 592 -19.03 9.36 26.38
C PRO A 592 -19.79 9.42 27.71
N LYS A 593 -19.72 8.36 28.49
CA LYS A 593 -20.31 8.30 29.84
C LYS A 593 -19.80 9.45 30.71
N THR A 594 -20.70 10.14 31.42
CA THR A 594 -20.34 11.11 32.45
C THR A 594 -20.38 10.47 33.84
N THR A 595 -19.77 11.12 34.83
CA THR A 595 -19.66 10.56 36.20
C THR A 595 -20.98 10.57 36.98
N SER A 596 -21.94 11.42 36.62
CA SER A 596 -23.29 11.49 37.16
C SER A 596 -24.22 12.24 36.20
N TRP A 597 -25.53 12.20 36.46
CA TRP A 597 -26.50 13.02 35.69
C TRP A 597 -26.36 14.53 35.90
N THR A 598 -25.64 14.96 36.95
CA THR A 598 -25.31 16.37 37.21
C THR A 598 -23.93 16.78 36.65
N ALA A 599 -23.19 15.84 36.03
CA ALA A 599 -21.91 16.10 35.40
C ALA A 599 -22.11 16.35 33.90
N TRP A 600 -21.92 17.59 33.47
CA TRP A 600 -22.13 18.04 32.09
C TRP A 600 -20.79 18.25 31.38
N THR A 601 -20.67 17.76 30.15
CA THR A 601 -19.48 17.89 29.30
C THR A 601 -19.88 18.10 27.85
N THR A 602 -18.91 18.33 26.97
CA THR A 602 -19.13 18.43 25.52
C THR A 602 -18.65 17.20 24.78
N THR A 603 -19.26 16.93 23.62
CA THR A 603 -18.76 15.95 22.66
C THR A 603 -17.44 16.42 22.05
N ALA A 604 -16.67 15.50 21.48
CA ALA A 604 -15.68 15.90 20.47
C ALA A 604 -16.39 16.61 19.31
N ALA A 605 -15.70 17.56 18.69
CA ALA A 605 -16.20 18.27 17.53
C ALA A 605 -16.38 17.31 16.34
N VAL A 606 -17.56 17.32 15.74
CA VAL A 606 -17.82 16.67 14.44
C VAL A 606 -18.03 17.73 13.37
N THR A 607 -17.86 17.39 12.09
CA THR A 607 -18.05 18.36 11.00
C THR A 607 -19.11 17.89 10.01
N ALA A 608 -19.86 18.84 9.48
CA ALA A 608 -20.85 18.62 8.42
C ALA A 608 -20.93 19.84 7.50
N THR A 609 -21.29 19.60 6.23
CA THR A 609 -21.49 20.68 5.26
C THR A 609 -22.89 21.27 5.39
N LEU A 610 -22.97 22.59 5.57
CA LEU A 610 -24.22 23.35 5.49
C LEU A 610 -24.32 24.03 4.13
N ALA A 611 -25.53 24.14 3.60
CA ALA A 611 -25.81 24.96 2.41
C ALA A 611 -25.92 26.44 2.80
N ALA A 612 -25.69 27.36 1.87
CA ALA A 612 -25.96 28.78 2.11
C ALA A 612 -27.44 29.00 2.46
N GLY A 613 -27.72 29.85 3.45
CA GLY A 613 -29.07 30.08 3.98
C GLY A 613 -29.40 29.18 5.17
N VAL A 614 -30.71 28.95 5.39
CA VAL A 614 -31.22 28.21 6.54
C VAL A 614 -31.10 26.70 6.34
N ASN A 615 -30.52 26.01 7.31
CA ASN A 615 -30.35 24.57 7.36
C ASN A 615 -31.08 23.99 8.58
N THR A 616 -31.69 22.82 8.44
CA THR A 616 -32.23 22.06 9.56
C THR A 616 -31.18 21.07 10.08
N ILE A 617 -30.96 21.07 11.39
CA ILE A 617 -29.98 20.21 12.06
C ILE A 617 -30.73 19.30 13.02
N ARG A 618 -30.44 18.00 13.01
CA ARG A 618 -31.06 17.05 13.94
C ARG A 618 -30.04 16.08 14.51
N ILE A 619 -29.94 16.01 15.84
CA ILE A 619 -29.24 14.92 16.51
C ILE A 619 -30.26 13.83 16.84
N GLU A 620 -30.06 12.61 16.34
CA GLU A 620 -31.06 11.53 16.39
C GLU A 620 -30.48 10.23 16.94
N THR A 621 -31.18 9.62 17.89
CA THR A 621 -30.81 8.35 18.53
C THR A 621 -30.87 7.17 17.56
N LEU A 622 -29.90 6.25 17.69
CA LEU A 622 -29.77 5.08 16.83
C LEU A 622 -30.36 3.79 17.42
N SER A 623 -30.63 3.78 18.73
CA SER A 623 -31.10 2.60 19.46
C SER A 623 -32.13 3.00 20.52
N SER A 624 -32.85 2.00 21.04
CA SER A 624 -33.78 2.15 22.16
C SER A 624 -33.13 1.91 23.53
N THR A 625 -31.83 2.20 23.65
CA THR A 625 -31.10 2.09 24.92
C THR A 625 -31.05 3.44 25.62
N GLU A 626 -30.60 3.46 26.88
CA GLU A 626 -30.37 4.72 27.58
C GLU A 626 -29.46 5.66 26.79
N PHE A 627 -29.84 6.93 26.69
CA PHE A 627 -29.15 7.93 25.88
C PHE A 627 -28.85 9.19 26.70
N ALA A 628 -27.88 9.98 26.22
CA ALA A 628 -27.50 11.24 26.83
C ALA A 628 -28.66 12.26 26.88
N LEU A 629 -28.67 13.07 27.95
CA LEU A 629 -29.49 14.27 28.08
C LEU A 629 -28.79 15.40 27.32
N ILE A 630 -29.48 16.01 26.36
CA ILE A 630 -28.90 17.05 25.50
C ILE A 630 -29.23 18.43 26.07
N ASP A 631 -28.20 19.23 26.27
CA ASP A 631 -28.29 20.59 26.80
C ASP A 631 -28.33 21.58 25.63
N TRP A 632 -27.16 22.01 25.14
CA TRP A 632 -27.06 22.94 24.01
C TRP A 632 -26.24 22.41 22.83
N LEU A 633 -26.32 23.12 21.71
CA LEU A 633 -25.52 22.92 20.50
C LEU A 633 -24.67 24.16 20.19
N GLU A 634 -23.38 23.96 19.91
CA GLU A 634 -22.51 24.97 19.28
C GLU A 634 -22.18 24.60 17.84
N VAL A 635 -22.27 25.61 16.97
CA VAL A 635 -21.90 25.52 15.56
C VAL A 635 -20.82 26.55 15.26
N THR A 636 -19.64 26.11 14.87
CA THR A 636 -18.50 26.99 14.55
C THR A 636 -18.21 26.95 13.06
N GLY A 637 -18.10 28.13 12.45
CA GLY A 637 -17.75 28.28 11.03
C GLY A 637 -17.95 29.72 10.56
N THR A 638 -18.13 29.94 9.26
CA THR A 638 -18.23 31.29 8.68
C THR A 638 -19.54 31.98 9.09
N THR A 639 -19.51 32.72 10.20
CA THR A 639 -20.61 33.55 10.71
C THR A 639 -21.98 32.85 10.80
N PRO A 640 -22.07 31.67 11.45
CA PRO A 640 -23.36 31.02 11.68
C PRO A 640 -24.26 31.88 12.57
N THR A 641 -25.56 31.88 12.28
CA THR A 641 -26.60 32.56 13.04
C THR A 641 -27.78 31.62 13.29
N ALA A 642 -28.55 31.86 14.36
CA ALA A 642 -29.76 31.10 14.61
C ALA A 642 -30.74 31.27 13.43
N GLY A 643 -31.15 30.15 12.83
CA GLY A 643 -32.14 30.14 11.76
C GLY A 643 -33.56 30.22 12.30
N ALA A 644 -34.50 30.70 11.49
CA ALA A 644 -35.91 30.68 11.84
C ALA A 644 -36.43 29.24 11.87
N CYS A 645 -37.15 28.86 12.92
CA CYS A 645 -37.85 27.58 12.99
C CYS A 645 -39.15 27.66 12.19
N SER A 646 -39.18 27.06 11.00
CA SER A 646 -40.39 27.03 10.17
C SER A 646 -41.41 26.01 10.69
N SER A 647 -42.70 26.30 10.57
CA SER A 647 -43.82 25.40 10.92
C SER A 647 -43.88 24.13 10.06
N SER A 648 -43.06 24.03 9.02
CA SER A 648 -42.80 22.82 8.22
C SER A 648 -41.91 21.78 8.91
N ALA A 649 -41.36 22.05 10.09
CA ALA A 649 -40.53 21.10 10.86
C ALA A 649 -41.31 19.91 11.49
N ARG A 650 -42.49 19.56 10.94
CA ARG A 650 -43.34 18.45 11.41
C ARG A 650 -43.70 17.40 10.37
N ALA A 651 -43.15 17.46 9.16
CA ALA A 651 -43.39 16.43 8.15
C ALA A 651 -42.07 15.79 7.72
N VAL A 652 -41.92 14.50 8.05
CA VAL A 652 -40.99 13.59 7.40
C VAL A 652 -41.37 13.53 5.92
N ALA A 653 -40.80 14.41 5.10
CA ALA A 653 -40.67 14.16 3.68
C ALA A 653 -39.35 13.43 3.52
N ALA A 654 -39.43 12.15 3.16
CA ALA A 654 -38.27 11.35 2.80
C ALA A 654 -37.54 12.07 1.65
N VAL A 655 -36.45 12.78 1.98
CA VAL A 655 -35.50 13.22 0.99
C VAL A 655 -34.81 11.95 0.50
N LYS A 656 -35.20 11.57 -0.71
CA LYS A 656 -34.64 10.49 -1.51
C LYS A 656 -33.11 10.62 -1.51
N PRO A 657 -32.34 9.66 -0.97
CA PRO A 657 -30.90 9.68 -1.13
C PRO A 657 -30.61 9.50 -2.63
N GLU A 658 -29.82 10.39 -3.23
CA GLU A 658 -29.29 10.18 -4.57
C GLU A 658 -28.37 8.96 -4.59
N LEU A 659 -28.96 7.80 -4.86
CA LEU A 659 -28.34 6.67 -5.56
C LEU A 659 -29.38 6.14 -6.55
N THR A 660 -29.69 6.92 -7.59
CA THR A 660 -30.64 6.52 -8.65
C THR A 660 -30.02 5.71 -9.77
N ASP A 661 -28.70 5.48 -9.75
CA ASP A 661 -28.04 5.00 -10.94
C ASP A 661 -28.10 3.47 -11.00
N THR A 662 -29.17 2.99 -11.65
CA THR A 662 -29.32 1.58 -12.04
C THR A 662 -28.16 1.26 -12.96
N LYS A 663 -27.32 0.28 -12.63
CA LYS A 663 -26.06 -0.01 -13.36
C LYS A 663 -25.95 -1.47 -13.72
N VAL A 664 -25.18 -1.74 -14.79
CA VAL A 664 -24.76 -3.07 -15.19
C VAL A 664 -23.22 -3.12 -15.30
N TYR A 665 -22.58 -4.05 -14.59
CA TYR A 665 -21.12 -4.17 -14.52
C TYR A 665 -20.67 -5.63 -14.31
N PRO A 666 -19.58 -6.12 -14.92
CA PRO A 666 -18.76 -5.41 -15.91
C PRO A 666 -19.53 -5.15 -17.19
N ASN A 667 -19.15 -4.07 -17.89
CA ASN A 667 -19.74 -3.71 -19.17
C ASN A 667 -18.66 -2.98 -20.00
N PRO A 668 -17.99 -3.66 -20.94
CA PRO A 668 -18.41 -4.93 -21.54
C PRO A 668 -18.29 -6.16 -20.61
N ALA A 669 -19.17 -7.14 -20.78
CA ALA A 669 -19.24 -8.37 -19.99
C ALA A 669 -18.80 -9.58 -20.81
N SER A 670 -18.04 -10.51 -20.21
CA SER A 670 -17.58 -11.74 -20.90
C SER A 670 -18.46 -12.95 -20.54
N ASN A 671 -18.65 -13.24 -19.25
CA ASN A 671 -19.42 -14.42 -18.79
C ASN A 671 -20.60 -14.05 -17.90
N THR A 672 -20.43 -13.05 -17.03
CA THR A 672 -21.49 -12.58 -16.13
C THR A 672 -21.51 -11.06 -16.08
N ALA A 673 -22.65 -10.51 -15.68
CA ALA A 673 -22.80 -9.09 -15.37
C ALA A 673 -23.74 -8.92 -14.17
N ALA A 674 -23.38 -8.05 -13.23
CA ALA A 674 -24.20 -7.67 -12.10
C ALA A 674 -25.05 -6.45 -12.45
N ILE A 675 -26.33 -6.50 -12.09
CA ILE A 675 -27.29 -5.41 -12.24
C ILE A 675 -27.60 -4.88 -10.83
N SER A 676 -27.31 -3.62 -10.60
CA SER A 676 -27.60 -2.92 -9.34
C SER A 676 -28.74 -1.92 -9.54
N PHE A 677 -29.70 -1.88 -8.63
CA PHE A 677 -30.85 -0.98 -8.65
C PHE A 677 -31.34 -0.64 -7.24
N TYR A 678 -32.10 0.44 -7.10
CA TYR A 678 -32.64 0.89 -5.82
C TYR A 678 -34.17 0.78 -5.78
N ASN A 679 -34.70 0.31 -4.65
CA ASN A 679 -36.12 0.25 -4.37
C ASN A 679 -36.44 1.17 -3.18
N GLU A 680 -37.38 2.11 -3.36
CA GLU A 680 -37.80 3.01 -2.27
C GLU A 680 -38.53 2.26 -1.14
N LYS A 681 -39.24 1.19 -1.50
CA LYS A 681 -39.97 0.28 -0.62
C LYS A 681 -39.82 -1.14 -1.16
N THR A 682 -40.21 -2.15 -0.38
CA THR A 682 -40.32 -3.50 -0.93
C THR A 682 -41.27 -3.48 -2.13
N ASP A 683 -40.76 -3.88 -3.29
CA ASP A 683 -41.47 -3.76 -4.56
C ASP A 683 -41.14 -4.91 -5.50
N ARG A 684 -42.08 -5.25 -6.38
CA ARG A 684 -41.90 -6.30 -7.38
C ARG A 684 -41.14 -5.73 -8.58
N VAL A 685 -39.98 -6.31 -8.87
CA VAL A 685 -39.07 -5.84 -9.92
C VAL A 685 -38.96 -6.87 -11.03
N GLN A 686 -39.15 -6.41 -12.26
CA GLN A 686 -38.98 -7.16 -13.49
C GLN A 686 -37.71 -6.70 -14.20
N ILE A 687 -36.77 -7.61 -14.42
CA ILE A 687 -35.57 -7.35 -15.22
C ILE A 687 -35.63 -8.20 -16.47
N ARG A 688 -35.56 -7.56 -17.63
CA ARG A 688 -35.69 -8.18 -18.94
C ARG A 688 -34.53 -7.79 -19.84
N MET A 689 -34.05 -8.74 -20.62
CA MET A 689 -33.00 -8.56 -21.60
C MET A 689 -33.57 -8.63 -23.00
N TYR A 690 -33.22 -7.64 -23.81
CA TYR A 690 -33.60 -7.51 -25.21
C TYR A 690 -32.36 -7.49 -26.09
N SER A 691 -32.48 -7.95 -27.33
CA SER A 691 -31.47 -7.73 -28.37
C SER A 691 -31.42 -6.26 -28.78
N SER A 692 -30.38 -5.87 -29.53
CA SER A 692 -30.20 -4.51 -30.05
C SER A 692 -31.33 -4.01 -30.95
N ASN A 693 -32.10 -4.91 -31.56
CA ASN A 693 -33.30 -4.59 -32.36
C ASN A 693 -34.61 -4.57 -31.53
N GLY A 694 -34.53 -4.72 -30.21
CA GLY A 694 -35.68 -4.61 -29.30
C GLY A 694 -36.51 -5.89 -29.10
N GLN A 695 -36.07 -7.04 -29.63
CA GLN A 695 -36.73 -8.33 -29.35
C GLN A 695 -36.41 -8.81 -27.93
N LEU A 696 -37.41 -9.21 -27.15
CA LEU A 696 -37.21 -9.77 -25.82
C LEU A 696 -36.52 -11.14 -25.93
N LEU A 697 -35.37 -11.28 -25.27
CA LEU A 697 -34.57 -12.52 -25.25
C LEU A 697 -34.84 -13.33 -23.99
N LYS A 698 -34.85 -12.68 -22.81
CA LYS A 698 -35.01 -13.37 -21.52
C LYS A 698 -35.57 -12.45 -20.45
N THR A 699 -36.46 -12.96 -19.62
CA THR A 699 -36.77 -12.35 -18.30
C THR A 699 -35.76 -12.89 -17.30
N VAL A 700 -34.88 -12.01 -16.80
CA VAL A 700 -33.80 -12.33 -15.86
C VAL A 700 -34.36 -12.52 -14.45
N VAL A 701 -35.30 -11.67 -14.03
CA VAL A 701 -36.04 -11.84 -12.77
C VAL A 701 -37.40 -11.17 -12.83
N ASP A 702 -38.37 -11.70 -12.08
CA ASP A 702 -39.68 -11.11 -11.81
C ASP A 702 -40.12 -11.54 -10.39
N LYS A 703 -39.71 -10.78 -9.37
CA LYS A 703 -40.03 -11.09 -7.97
C LYS A 703 -39.97 -9.83 -7.09
N GLU A 704 -40.40 -9.95 -5.83
CA GLU A 704 -40.25 -8.88 -4.84
C GLU A 704 -38.80 -8.74 -4.38
N PHE A 705 -38.36 -7.49 -4.28
CA PHE A 705 -37.08 -7.10 -3.71
C PHE A 705 -37.32 -6.10 -2.57
N PRO A 706 -36.55 -6.19 -1.47
CA PRO A 706 -36.71 -5.29 -0.33
C PRO A 706 -36.39 -3.84 -0.69
N ALA A 707 -36.85 -2.92 0.15
CA ALA A 707 -36.43 -1.52 0.12
C ALA A 707 -34.91 -1.40 0.28
N GLY A 708 -34.28 -0.45 -0.41
CA GLY A 708 -32.84 -0.22 -0.40
C GLY A 708 -32.14 -0.62 -1.71
N ASN A 709 -30.81 -0.69 -1.64
CA ASN A 709 -29.97 -1.12 -2.76
C ASN A 709 -30.06 -2.63 -2.95
N ASN A 710 -30.30 -3.06 -4.19
CA ASN A 710 -30.40 -4.45 -4.59
C ASN A 710 -29.39 -4.72 -5.70
N GLN A 711 -28.86 -5.96 -5.74
CA GLN A 711 -27.96 -6.41 -6.79
C GLN A 711 -28.30 -7.85 -7.18
N LEU A 712 -28.21 -8.14 -8.48
CA LEU A 712 -28.39 -9.47 -9.05
C LEU A 712 -27.33 -9.73 -10.11
N THR A 713 -26.71 -10.90 -10.09
CA THR A 713 -25.81 -11.35 -11.17
C THR A 713 -26.60 -12.10 -12.24
N MET A 714 -26.40 -11.73 -13.51
CA MET A 714 -26.88 -12.46 -14.68
C MET A 714 -25.72 -13.17 -15.39
N ASP A 715 -25.98 -14.40 -15.83
CA ASP A 715 -25.09 -15.15 -16.73
C ASP A 715 -25.40 -14.75 -18.18
N VAL A 716 -24.34 -14.34 -18.89
CA VAL A 716 -24.35 -13.90 -20.28
C VAL A 716 -23.40 -14.71 -21.15
N SER A 717 -22.76 -15.76 -20.61
CA SER A 717 -21.74 -16.57 -21.29
C SER A 717 -22.23 -17.20 -22.60
N SER A 718 -23.51 -17.58 -22.66
CA SER A 718 -24.15 -18.17 -23.84
C SER A 718 -24.64 -17.15 -24.87
N LEU A 719 -24.52 -15.85 -24.60
CA LEU A 719 -24.92 -14.80 -25.53
C LEU A 719 -23.81 -14.54 -26.56
N PRO A 720 -24.16 -14.42 -27.86
CA PRO A 720 -23.24 -13.93 -28.87
C PRO A 720 -22.64 -12.55 -28.53
N GLN A 721 -21.45 -12.25 -29.06
CA GLN A 721 -20.87 -10.91 -28.98
C GLN A 721 -21.78 -9.90 -29.68
N SER A 722 -22.42 -9.02 -28.90
CA SER A 722 -23.38 -8.04 -29.41
C SER A 722 -23.74 -7.01 -28.33
N LEU A 723 -24.52 -6.00 -28.71
CA LEU A 723 -25.17 -5.07 -27.80
C LEU A 723 -26.55 -5.61 -27.39
N TYR A 724 -26.79 -5.64 -26.09
CA TYR A 724 -28.07 -6.00 -25.47
C TYR A 724 -28.63 -4.83 -24.67
N LEU A 725 -29.95 -4.79 -24.51
CA LEU A 725 -30.64 -3.81 -23.68
C LEU A 725 -31.23 -4.52 -22.45
N ILE A 726 -30.92 -4.02 -21.26
CA ILE A 726 -31.45 -4.53 -19.99
C ILE A 726 -32.46 -3.54 -19.47
N LYS A 727 -33.73 -3.92 -19.42
CA LYS A 727 -34.81 -3.11 -18.86
C LYS A 727 -35.11 -3.57 -17.43
N VAL A 728 -35.01 -2.67 -16.47
CA VAL A 728 -35.38 -2.86 -15.06
C VAL A 728 -36.65 -2.07 -14.80
N GLU A 729 -37.73 -2.73 -14.39
CA GLU A 729 -39.07 -2.16 -14.23
C GLU A 729 -39.61 -2.47 -12.84
N ASN A 730 -40.18 -1.47 -12.17
CA ASN A 730 -40.89 -1.61 -10.89
C ASN A 730 -42.11 -0.67 -10.85
N SER A 731 -42.79 -0.57 -9.71
CA SER A 731 -43.99 0.28 -9.59
C SER A 731 -43.69 1.78 -9.71
N ALA A 732 -42.43 2.19 -9.54
CA ALA A 732 -41.97 3.57 -9.64
C ALA A 732 -41.55 3.99 -11.07
N GLY A 733 -41.28 3.04 -11.97
CA GLY A 733 -40.93 3.32 -13.36
C GLY A 733 -40.04 2.26 -14.01
N SER A 734 -39.44 2.60 -15.16
CA SER A 734 -38.52 1.71 -15.88
C SER A 734 -37.21 2.39 -16.27
N ASN A 735 -36.09 1.68 -16.11
CA ASN A 735 -34.75 2.09 -16.57
C ASN A 735 -34.22 1.09 -17.60
N THR A 736 -33.59 1.57 -18.68
CA THR A 736 -32.99 0.72 -19.70
C THR A 736 -31.48 0.96 -19.79
N LEU A 737 -30.70 -0.10 -19.60
CA LEU A 737 -29.25 -0.09 -19.62
C LEU A 737 -28.73 -0.79 -20.87
N LYS A 738 -27.55 -0.38 -21.33
CA LYS A 738 -26.82 -1.06 -22.40
C LYS A 738 -25.88 -2.08 -21.79
N LEU A 739 -25.83 -3.29 -22.35
CA LEU A 739 -24.83 -4.31 -22.04
C LEU A 739 -24.10 -4.69 -23.33
N VAL A 740 -22.80 -4.51 -23.37
CA VAL A 740 -21.93 -5.00 -24.45
C VAL A 740 -21.41 -6.38 -24.04
N LYS A 741 -21.75 -7.42 -24.80
CA LYS A 741 -21.17 -8.76 -24.64
C LYS A 741 -19.90 -8.83 -25.47
N GLN A 742 -18.78 -9.09 -24.79
CA GLN A 742 -17.46 -9.37 -25.39
C GLN A 742 -17.20 -10.86 -25.52
#